data_AF-A0A182EHA3-F1
#
_entry.id   AF-A0A182EHA3-F1
#
_cell.length_a   1.000
_cell.length_b   1.000
_cell.length_c   1.000
_cell.angle_alpha   90.00
_cell.angle_beta   90.00
_cell.angle_gamma   90.00
#
_symmetry.space_group_name_H-M   'P 1'
#
loop_
_entity.id
_entity.type
_entity.pdbx_description
1 polymer ?
#
loop_
_entity_poly.entity_id
_entity_poly.type
_entity_poly.pdbx_seq_one_letter_code
_entity_poly.pdbx_strand_id
1 'polypeptide(L)'
;IYLSLRKQYFEHRSAYYSLREHASRLPESEWNQIEANWKRIRDLLDDWSHRLEGELPGKLSELVQWLCISEQIIQNPVDIRVNDAQLSLSNINESISHHKIHFSEFPYRSEQFQSIYLSRRVDEREVAVELLEPLKIRFNILASTTPCRLQYLYRIQAYYQLLSDADALNQKMERWKSSDSATAIQKSIKEYKMEADSAPAKKFRRLLTRIKEVYSETSSEESDCVMKQCEDTSLETVEKFQQLKPHLEELFKFWREFENTVAKIEERITRSEREKRNLVDENGKELLRHCEKIHDDIARFANDQVQQVISNRLSELKRRINDINRKIPTKAALALQGNALSEKRTKIILPSGENIVAPALDKQDFGHSLLQKWLIMARQQMSIVVTDSNTLKQAINQVANCLREVQGVENERMALLKTRAASGEQNIGEYRKLRSDLQILLQHMKNVQPLFLSFDKSYSNLLNRLNNQGDESESEENKKLDVISHMTFLLETLSRNEYREWIDCDYLQHRLDELKHRMKTGTTALTKKQKLLEQSLESLSDIKIWMDSIAEVDSQLEVICSAASSTSILVSDDFKNEKERLEKEWHQKTETISQLQTIHDTIGILQNKLAENPSLSELVLLDTEIDRLSRQCMNIVDPSVIGLRNYYQKKIEEELCTIVTESLSRAERQITELSMADETDVRRAVDTLQNDRLFTENGASYFTVFSS
;
A
#
# COMPACT_ATOMS: atom_id res chain seq x y z
N ILE A 1 28.32 -39.28 -33.17
CA ILE A 1 27.16 -40.01 -33.76
C ILE A 1 25.93 -39.09 -33.81
N TYR A 2 25.34 -38.70 -32.67
CA TYR A 2 24.14 -37.84 -32.60
C TYR A 2 24.13 -36.65 -33.58
N LEU A 3 25.17 -35.79 -33.57
CA LEU A 3 25.24 -34.62 -34.45
C LEU A 3 25.14 -34.96 -35.95
N SER A 4 25.70 -36.11 -36.37
CA SER A 4 25.61 -36.57 -37.76
C SER A 4 24.20 -37.04 -38.13
N LEU A 5 23.50 -37.69 -37.20
CA LEU A 5 22.11 -38.13 -37.41
C LEU A 5 21.14 -36.94 -37.38
N ARG A 6 21.35 -35.98 -36.48
CA ARG A 6 20.60 -34.72 -36.43
C ARG A 6 20.78 -33.93 -37.73
N LYS A 7 22.02 -33.82 -38.23
CA LYS A 7 22.34 -33.19 -39.52
C LYS A 7 21.59 -33.87 -40.68
N GLN A 8 21.70 -35.19 -40.82
CA GLN A 8 20.98 -35.95 -41.86
C GLN A 8 19.45 -35.75 -41.78
N TYR A 9 18.87 -35.76 -40.58
CA TYR A 9 17.44 -35.50 -40.40
C TYR A 9 17.03 -34.09 -40.85
N PHE A 10 17.84 -33.05 -40.60
CA PHE A 10 17.59 -31.71 -41.13
C PHE A 10 17.80 -31.61 -42.65
N GLU A 11 18.80 -32.28 -43.21
CA GLU A 11 19.05 -32.34 -44.66
C GLU A 11 17.88 -33.00 -45.41
N HIS A 12 17.30 -34.07 -44.86
CA HIS A 12 16.13 -34.75 -45.43
C HIS A 12 14.78 -34.07 -45.12
N ARG A 13 14.73 -33.02 -44.29
CA ARG A 13 13.49 -32.34 -43.90
C ARG A 13 12.76 -31.66 -45.06
N SER A 14 13.50 -31.10 -46.01
CA SER A 14 12.95 -30.51 -47.24
C SER A 14 12.30 -31.57 -48.14
N ALA A 15 12.96 -32.73 -48.29
CA ALA A 15 12.41 -33.87 -49.03
C ALA A 15 11.14 -34.42 -48.35
N TYR A 16 11.11 -34.52 -47.02
CA TYR A 16 9.90 -34.91 -46.29
C TYR A 16 8.73 -33.93 -46.51
N TYR A 17 8.98 -32.62 -46.47
CA TYR A 17 7.90 -31.64 -46.73
C TYR A 17 7.40 -31.69 -48.18
N SER A 18 8.30 -31.85 -49.15
CA SER A 18 7.91 -32.06 -50.55
C SER A 18 7.10 -33.34 -50.76
N LEU A 19 7.44 -34.43 -50.07
CA LEU A 19 6.62 -35.65 -50.02
C LEU A 19 5.25 -35.40 -49.38
N ARG A 20 5.18 -34.61 -48.30
CA ARG A 20 3.93 -34.29 -47.59
C ARG A 20 2.93 -33.50 -48.42
N GLU A 21 3.41 -32.54 -49.22
CA GLU A 21 2.57 -31.81 -50.19
C GLU A 21 1.95 -32.72 -51.25
N HIS A 22 2.60 -33.87 -51.51
CA HIS A 22 2.18 -34.89 -52.46
C HIS A 22 1.59 -36.15 -51.79
N ALA A 23 1.28 -36.11 -50.49
CA ALA A 23 0.80 -37.27 -49.72
C ALA A 23 -0.47 -37.90 -50.34
N SER A 24 -1.34 -37.09 -50.95
CA SER A 24 -2.56 -37.55 -51.66
C SER A 24 -2.30 -38.37 -52.93
N ARG A 25 -1.03 -38.47 -53.39
CA ARG A 25 -0.60 -39.29 -54.53
C ARG A 25 0.07 -40.61 -54.10
N LEU A 26 0.25 -40.84 -52.80
CA LEU A 26 0.83 -42.06 -52.25
C LEU A 26 -0.27 -42.98 -51.69
N PRO A 27 -0.05 -44.30 -51.64
CA PRO A 27 -0.91 -45.20 -50.89
C PRO A 27 -0.98 -44.77 -49.41
N GLU A 28 -2.19 -44.72 -48.85
CA GLU A 28 -2.43 -44.23 -47.49
C GLU A 28 -1.61 -44.99 -46.43
N SER A 29 -1.45 -46.31 -46.59
CA SER A 29 -0.61 -47.15 -45.74
C SER A 29 0.89 -46.78 -45.80
N GLU A 30 1.39 -46.40 -46.97
CA GLU A 30 2.79 -45.99 -47.16
C GLU A 30 3.01 -44.58 -46.60
N TRP A 31 2.10 -43.64 -46.86
CA TRP A 31 2.17 -42.31 -46.25
C TRP A 31 2.13 -42.38 -44.72
N ASN A 32 1.18 -43.12 -44.14
CA ASN A 32 1.06 -43.27 -42.69
C ASN A 32 2.33 -43.91 -42.08
N GLN A 33 2.95 -44.87 -42.77
CA GLN A 33 4.22 -45.47 -42.34
C GLN A 33 5.39 -44.47 -42.41
N ILE A 34 5.44 -43.60 -43.43
CA ILE A 34 6.43 -42.53 -43.58
C ILE A 34 6.25 -41.47 -42.49
N GLU A 35 5.03 -40.97 -42.26
CA GLU A 35 4.73 -39.96 -41.23
C GLU A 35 5.00 -40.49 -39.81
N ALA A 36 4.62 -41.74 -39.52
CA ALA A 36 4.91 -42.40 -38.25
C ALA A 36 6.42 -42.61 -38.03
N ASN A 37 7.16 -43.06 -39.05
CA ASN A 37 8.62 -43.22 -38.96
C ASN A 37 9.33 -41.87 -38.82
N TRP A 38 8.91 -40.84 -39.55
CA TRP A 38 9.47 -39.50 -39.47
C TRP A 38 9.24 -38.87 -38.09
N LYS A 39 8.03 -39.03 -37.53
CA LYS A 39 7.73 -38.64 -36.15
C LYS A 39 8.60 -39.41 -35.16
N ARG A 40 8.69 -40.74 -35.27
CA ARG A 40 9.52 -41.57 -34.39
C ARG A 40 11.00 -41.20 -34.42
N ILE A 41 11.56 -40.86 -35.60
CA ILE A 41 12.94 -40.39 -35.72
C ILE A 41 13.14 -39.05 -35.00
N ARG A 42 12.17 -38.12 -35.12
CA ARG A 42 12.18 -36.87 -34.35
C ARG A 42 12.15 -37.13 -32.86
N ASP A 43 11.17 -37.89 -32.38
CA ASP A 43 10.96 -38.18 -30.97
C ASP A 43 12.23 -38.83 -30.36
N LEU A 44 12.89 -39.74 -31.09
CA LEU A 44 14.17 -40.35 -30.69
C LEU A 44 15.36 -39.37 -30.71
N LEU A 45 15.42 -38.45 -31.68
CA LEU A 45 16.47 -37.42 -31.72
C LEU A 45 16.30 -36.39 -30.60
N ASP A 46 15.07 -36.01 -30.27
CA ASP A 46 14.77 -35.08 -29.18
C ASP A 46 15.03 -35.75 -27.81
N ASP A 47 14.62 -36.99 -27.60
CA ASP A 47 14.95 -37.80 -26.41
C ASP A 47 16.47 -38.03 -26.25
N TRP A 48 17.22 -38.20 -27.36
CA TRP A 48 18.68 -38.25 -27.30
C TRP A 48 19.31 -36.87 -27.04
N SER A 49 18.69 -35.76 -27.48
CA SER A 49 19.09 -34.40 -27.12
C SER A 49 18.99 -34.18 -25.61
N HIS A 50 17.86 -34.51 -25.00
CA HIS A 50 17.64 -34.35 -23.56
C HIS A 50 18.63 -35.17 -22.71
N ARG A 51 19.02 -36.38 -23.17
CA ARG A 51 20.10 -37.14 -22.53
C ARG A 51 21.45 -36.44 -22.62
N LEU A 52 21.83 -35.94 -23.80
CA LEU A 52 23.09 -35.23 -24.01
C LEU A 52 23.13 -33.87 -23.31
N GLU A 53 21.99 -33.22 -23.12
CA GLU A 53 21.82 -32.00 -22.33
C GLU A 53 22.21 -32.21 -20.86
N GLY A 54 21.96 -33.41 -20.31
CA GLY A 54 22.45 -33.83 -18.99
C GLY A 54 23.96 -34.08 -18.91
N GLU A 55 24.66 -34.20 -20.03
CA GLU A 55 26.12 -34.43 -20.13
C GLU A 55 26.91 -33.13 -20.43
N LEU A 56 26.24 -31.98 -20.53
CA LEU A 56 26.88 -30.70 -20.88
C LEU A 56 27.79 -30.16 -19.76
N PRO A 57 28.82 -29.35 -20.08
CA PRO A 57 29.73 -28.81 -19.07
C PRO A 57 29.02 -27.81 -18.14
N GLY A 58 29.18 -28.00 -16.83
CA GLY A 58 28.90 -27.03 -15.76
C GLY A 58 27.81 -25.99 -16.07
N LYS A 59 28.24 -24.76 -16.34
CA LYS A 59 27.38 -23.58 -16.56
C LYS A 59 26.35 -23.76 -17.69
N LEU A 60 26.65 -24.59 -18.68
CA LEU A 60 25.71 -24.88 -19.77
C LEU A 60 24.65 -25.91 -19.36
N SER A 61 25.00 -26.89 -18.52
CA SER A 61 24.01 -27.80 -17.93
C SER A 61 23.06 -27.05 -16.99
N GLU A 62 23.58 -26.15 -16.16
CA GLU A 62 22.77 -25.27 -15.30
C GLU A 62 21.77 -24.43 -16.11
N LEU A 63 22.21 -23.82 -17.21
CA LEU A 63 21.35 -23.04 -18.12
C LEU A 63 20.24 -23.90 -18.75
N VAL A 64 20.55 -25.14 -19.15
CA VAL A 64 19.55 -26.05 -19.72
C VAL A 64 18.56 -26.53 -18.65
N GLN A 65 19.01 -26.87 -17.45
CA GLN A 65 18.12 -27.23 -16.33
C GLN A 65 17.17 -26.07 -15.99
N TRP A 66 17.70 -24.85 -15.86
CA TRP A 66 16.89 -23.65 -15.64
C TRP A 66 15.85 -23.46 -16.76
N LEU A 67 16.27 -23.60 -18.02
CA LEU A 67 15.41 -23.41 -19.18
C LEU A 67 14.32 -24.50 -19.29
N CYS A 68 14.61 -25.75 -18.95
CA CYS A 68 13.59 -26.81 -18.84
C CYS A 68 12.52 -26.48 -17.79
N ILE A 69 12.91 -25.91 -16.64
CA ILE A 69 11.98 -25.45 -15.61
C ILE A 69 11.15 -24.26 -16.14
N SER A 70 11.78 -23.31 -16.85
CA SER A 70 11.10 -22.18 -17.49
C SER A 70 10.01 -22.64 -18.48
N GLU A 71 10.33 -23.63 -19.32
CA GLU A 71 9.38 -24.22 -20.27
C GLU A 71 8.21 -24.90 -19.55
N GLN A 72 8.47 -25.63 -18.46
CA GLN A 72 7.41 -26.22 -17.62
C GLN A 72 6.50 -25.16 -17.00
N ILE A 73 7.05 -24.05 -16.46
CA ILE A 73 6.25 -22.97 -15.86
C ILE A 73 5.32 -22.31 -16.90
N ILE A 74 5.74 -22.20 -18.16
CA ILE A 74 4.91 -21.65 -19.23
C ILE A 74 3.85 -22.66 -19.70
N GLN A 75 4.22 -23.94 -19.84
CA GLN A 75 3.32 -24.99 -20.35
C GLN A 75 2.28 -25.46 -19.32
N ASN A 76 2.61 -25.45 -18.02
CA ASN A 76 1.72 -25.96 -16.99
C ASN A 76 0.42 -25.12 -16.91
N PRO A 77 -0.77 -25.72 -17.05
CA PRO A 77 -2.03 -25.01 -16.80
C PRO A 77 -2.16 -24.67 -15.31
N VAL A 78 -2.88 -23.59 -14.99
CA VAL A 78 -3.22 -23.26 -13.59
C VAL A 78 -4.38 -24.16 -13.14
N ASP A 79 -4.35 -24.69 -11.91
CA ASP A 79 -5.51 -25.39 -11.31
C ASP A 79 -6.63 -24.37 -11.06
N ILE A 80 -7.63 -24.37 -11.94
CA ILE A 80 -8.80 -23.49 -11.91
C ILE A 80 -10.03 -24.33 -11.57
N ARG A 81 -10.76 -23.92 -10.52
CA ARG A 81 -11.97 -24.59 -10.05
C ARG A 81 -13.17 -23.68 -10.25
N VAL A 82 -14.00 -24.04 -11.23
CA VAL A 82 -15.20 -23.28 -11.64
C VAL A 82 -16.14 -22.95 -10.45
N ASN A 83 -16.21 -23.83 -9.44
CA ASN A 83 -17.08 -23.69 -8.27
C ASN A 83 -16.42 -23.03 -7.06
N ASP A 84 -15.14 -22.62 -7.15
CA ASP A 84 -14.40 -21.99 -6.05
C ASP A 84 -13.49 -20.89 -6.62
N ALA A 85 -14.05 -19.69 -6.74
CA ALA A 85 -13.34 -18.52 -7.24
C ALA A 85 -12.19 -18.09 -6.32
N GLN A 86 -12.33 -18.31 -5.00
CA GLN A 86 -11.32 -17.91 -4.02
C GLN A 86 -10.09 -18.81 -4.07
N LEU A 87 -10.27 -20.13 -4.15
CA LEU A 87 -9.17 -21.08 -4.33
C LEU A 87 -8.51 -20.91 -5.70
N SER A 88 -9.30 -20.70 -6.76
CA SER A 88 -8.77 -20.40 -8.10
C SER A 88 -7.90 -19.14 -8.10
N LEU A 89 -8.35 -18.06 -7.46
CA LEU A 89 -7.58 -16.84 -7.29
C LEU A 89 -6.28 -17.08 -6.50
N SER A 90 -6.30 -17.91 -5.46
CA SER A 90 -5.10 -18.29 -4.71
C SER A 90 -4.08 -19.01 -5.60
N ASN A 91 -4.52 -20.03 -6.35
CA ASN A 91 -3.68 -20.79 -7.28
C ASN A 91 -3.08 -19.90 -8.39
N ILE A 92 -3.86 -18.95 -8.91
CA ILE A 92 -3.40 -17.95 -9.89
C ILE A 92 -2.32 -17.04 -9.27
N ASN A 93 -2.53 -16.55 -8.05
CA ASN A 93 -1.56 -15.70 -7.36
C ASN A 93 -0.24 -16.44 -7.08
N GLU A 94 -0.31 -17.71 -6.70
CA GLU A 94 0.87 -18.58 -6.55
C GLU A 94 1.59 -18.77 -7.89
N SER A 95 0.87 -19.04 -8.98
CA SER A 95 1.45 -19.16 -10.32
C SER A 95 2.12 -17.86 -10.80
N ILE A 96 1.52 -16.69 -10.53
CA ILE A 96 2.13 -15.37 -10.80
C ILE A 96 3.40 -15.19 -9.97
N SER A 97 3.39 -15.58 -8.69
CA SER A 97 4.55 -15.49 -7.81
C SER A 97 5.72 -16.35 -8.32
N HIS A 98 5.47 -17.63 -8.57
CA HIS A 98 6.47 -18.56 -9.12
C HIS A 98 7.00 -18.08 -10.47
N HIS A 99 6.14 -17.57 -11.36
CA HIS A 99 6.56 -16.98 -12.63
C HIS A 99 7.47 -15.77 -12.41
N LYS A 100 7.11 -14.81 -11.55
CA LYS A 100 7.93 -13.61 -11.31
C LYS A 100 9.29 -13.95 -10.70
N ILE A 101 9.30 -14.84 -9.70
CA ILE A 101 10.52 -15.26 -9.02
C ILE A 101 11.46 -15.96 -10.01
N HIS A 102 10.97 -16.97 -10.74
CA HIS A 102 11.80 -17.73 -11.68
C HIS A 102 12.34 -16.88 -12.84
N PHE A 103 11.47 -16.06 -13.46
CA PHE A 103 11.86 -15.24 -14.62
C PHE A 103 12.60 -13.94 -14.27
N SER A 104 12.76 -13.59 -12.99
CA SER A 104 13.66 -12.49 -12.58
C SER A 104 15.13 -12.77 -12.93
N GLU A 105 15.53 -14.05 -12.99
CA GLU A 105 16.87 -14.43 -13.45
C GLU A 105 17.04 -14.38 -14.98
N PHE A 106 15.96 -14.26 -15.76
CA PHE A 106 16.00 -14.42 -17.22
C PHE A 106 17.01 -13.49 -17.93
N PRO A 107 17.16 -12.19 -17.59
CA PRO A 107 18.17 -11.34 -18.21
C PRO A 107 19.60 -11.86 -18.01
N TYR A 108 19.92 -12.26 -16.77
CA TYR A 108 21.23 -12.83 -16.41
C TYR A 108 21.48 -14.16 -17.12
N ARG A 109 20.50 -15.07 -17.14
CA ARG A 109 20.61 -16.37 -17.82
C ARG A 109 20.74 -16.20 -19.34
N SER A 110 20.05 -15.24 -19.92
CA SER A 110 20.13 -14.90 -21.34
C SER A 110 21.51 -14.32 -21.71
N GLU A 111 22.05 -13.40 -20.90
CA GLU A 111 23.40 -12.86 -21.09
C GLU A 111 24.48 -13.96 -20.94
N GLN A 112 24.36 -14.80 -19.90
CA GLN A 112 25.24 -15.95 -19.67
C GLN A 112 25.24 -16.89 -20.88
N PHE A 113 24.06 -17.21 -21.44
CA PHE A 113 23.94 -18.02 -22.64
C PHE A 113 24.51 -17.32 -23.88
N GLN A 114 24.25 -16.03 -24.08
CA GLN A 114 24.76 -15.26 -25.21
C GLN A 114 26.30 -15.19 -25.21
N SER A 115 26.92 -15.04 -24.04
CA SER A 115 28.38 -15.08 -23.87
C SER A 115 28.97 -16.45 -24.26
N ILE A 116 28.32 -17.54 -23.85
CA ILE A 116 28.69 -18.91 -24.26
C ILE A 116 28.50 -19.11 -25.77
N TYR A 117 27.39 -18.63 -26.33
CA TYR A 117 27.07 -18.76 -27.75
C TYR A 117 28.08 -18.03 -28.65
N LEU A 118 28.51 -16.82 -28.26
CA LEU A 118 29.52 -16.04 -29.00
C LEU A 118 30.94 -16.61 -28.84
N SER A 119 31.35 -16.96 -27.62
CA SER A 119 32.69 -17.49 -27.35
C SER A 119 32.87 -18.95 -27.78
N ARG A 120 31.77 -19.69 -27.95
CA ARG A 120 31.71 -21.15 -28.18
C ARG A 120 32.46 -21.96 -27.12
N ARG A 121 32.65 -21.41 -25.92
CA ARG A 121 33.45 -22.03 -24.86
C ARG A 121 32.72 -22.06 -23.53
N VAL A 122 32.84 -23.18 -22.83
CA VAL A 122 32.33 -23.39 -21.47
C VAL A 122 33.42 -24.10 -20.69
N ASP A 123 33.87 -23.49 -19.58
CA ASP A 123 34.87 -24.04 -18.67
C ASP A 123 36.10 -24.60 -19.43
N GLU A 124 36.67 -23.72 -20.28
CA GLU A 124 37.82 -23.94 -21.18
C GLU A 124 37.61 -24.94 -22.34
N ARG A 125 36.47 -25.62 -22.41
CA ARG A 125 36.12 -26.56 -23.49
C ARG A 125 35.37 -25.87 -24.62
N GLU A 126 35.70 -26.22 -25.86
CA GLU A 126 34.94 -25.78 -27.04
C GLU A 126 33.65 -26.59 -27.19
N VAL A 127 32.54 -25.91 -27.47
CA VAL A 127 31.20 -26.49 -27.62
C VAL A 127 30.72 -26.33 -29.06
N ALA A 128 30.26 -27.44 -29.65
CA ALA A 128 29.77 -27.47 -31.02
C ALA A 128 28.51 -26.60 -31.20
N VAL A 129 28.46 -25.81 -32.28
CA VAL A 129 27.36 -24.89 -32.59
C VAL A 129 26.03 -25.62 -32.72
N GLU A 130 26.06 -26.85 -33.22
CA GLU A 130 24.90 -27.73 -33.40
C GLU A 130 24.21 -28.11 -32.07
N LEU A 131 24.91 -27.98 -30.94
CA LEU A 131 24.34 -28.13 -29.58
C LEU A 131 23.79 -26.81 -29.03
N LEU A 132 24.30 -25.67 -29.52
CA LEU A 132 23.93 -24.33 -29.03
C LEU A 132 22.73 -23.72 -29.79
N GLU A 133 22.59 -23.99 -31.09
CA GLU A 133 21.44 -23.51 -31.88
C GLU A 133 20.06 -23.95 -31.34
N PRO A 134 19.84 -25.21 -30.90
CA PRO A 134 18.56 -25.61 -30.30
C PRO A 134 18.24 -24.82 -29.04
N LEU A 135 19.26 -24.54 -28.21
CA LEU A 135 19.11 -23.75 -26.98
C LEU A 135 18.80 -22.29 -27.29
N LYS A 136 19.45 -21.70 -28.29
CA LYS A 136 19.16 -20.34 -28.78
C LYS A 136 17.71 -20.21 -29.27
N ILE A 137 17.21 -21.21 -30.00
CA ILE A 137 15.80 -21.24 -30.42
C ILE A 137 14.87 -21.28 -29.19
N ARG A 138 15.17 -22.13 -28.19
CA ARG A 138 14.38 -22.21 -26.94
C ARG A 138 14.42 -20.89 -26.15
N PHE A 139 15.60 -20.27 -25.96
CA PHE A 139 15.73 -18.95 -25.33
C PHE A 139 14.93 -17.85 -26.07
N ASN A 140 14.95 -17.85 -27.40
CA ASN A 140 14.17 -16.88 -28.21
C ASN A 140 12.65 -17.10 -28.10
N ILE A 141 12.20 -18.36 -28.08
CA ILE A 141 10.79 -18.70 -27.81
C ILE A 141 10.42 -18.26 -26.39
N LEU A 142 11.29 -18.51 -25.41
CA LEU A 142 11.07 -18.14 -24.01
C LEU A 142 10.96 -16.62 -23.85
N ALA A 143 11.79 -15.85 -24.55
CA ALA A 143 11.73 -14.38 -24.57
C ALA A 143 10.37 -13.84 -25.04
N SER A 144 9.74 -14.46 -26.03
CA SER A 144 8.44 -14.03 -26.56
C SER A 144 7.24 -14.61 -25.79
N THR A 145 7.34 -15.83 -25.26
CA THR A 145 6.24 -16.51 -24.56
C THR A 145 6.11 -16.11 -23.09
N THR A 146 7.20 -15.72 -22.43
CA THR A 146 7.19 -15.32 -21.00
C THR A 146 6.30 -14.09 -20.75
N PRO A 147 6.38 -12.98 -21.51
CA PRO A 147 5.49 -11.84 -21.33
C PRO A 147 4.02 -12.19 -21.59
N CYS A 148 3.75 -12.95 -22.66
CA CYS A 148 2.39 -13.41 -22.99
C CYS A 148 1.78 -14.30 -21.90
N ARG A 149 2.58 -15.19 -21.30
CA ARG A 149 2.14 -16.03 -20.18
C ARG A 149 1.80 -15.19 -18.95
N LEU A 150 2.64 -14.22 -18.58
CA LEU A 150 2.37 -13.32 -17.47
C LEU A 150 1.11 -12.47 -17.70
N GLN A 151 0.91 -11.97 -18.92
CA GLN A 151 -0.30 -11.23 -19.30
C GLN A 151 -1.55 -12.10 -19.19
N TYR A 152 -1.51 -13.34 -19.68
CA TYR A 152 -2.60 -14.32 -19.49
C TYR A 152 -2.91 -14.54 -18.00
N LEU A 153 -1.89 -14.72 -17.16
CA LEU A 153 -2.07 -14.89 -15.72
C LEU A 153 -2.75 -13.66 -15.08
N TYR A 154 -2.40 -12.44 -15.48
CA TYR A 154 -3.09 -11.24 -15.00
C TYR A 154 -4.54 -11.12 -15.48
N ARG A 155 -4.86 -11.56 -16.71
CA ARG A 155 -6.24 -11.60 -17.22
C ARG A 155 -7.13 -12.47 -16.35
N ILE A 156 -6.71 -13.72 -16.12
CA ILE A 156 -7.46 -14.64 -15.26
C ILE A 156 -7.47 -14.19 -13.78
N GLN A 157 -6.41 -13.56 -13.28
CA GLN A 157 -6.39 -12.98 -11.94
C GLN A 157 -7.47 -11.90 -11.78
N ALA A 158 -7.58 -10.96 -12.73
CA ALA A 158 -8.56 -9.88 -12.66
C ALA A 158 -10.00 -10.40 -12.71
N TYR A 159 -10.26 -11.40 -13.55
CA TYR A 159 -11.54 -12.10 -13.63
C TYR A 159 -11.90 -12.82 -12.31
N TYR A 160 -11.03 -13.69 -11.80
CA TYR A 160 -11.28 -14.44 -10.56
C TYR A 160 -11.29 -13.56 -9.31
N GLN A 161 -10.62 -12.40 -9.31
CA GLN A 161 -10.76 -11.39 -8.25
C GLN A 161 -12.19 -10.84 -8.17
N LEU A 162 -12.82 -10.53 -9.32
CA LEU A 162 -14.20 -10.03 -9.35
C LEU A 162 -15.18 -11.12 -8.90
N LEU A 163 -15.03 -12.36 -9.38
CA LEU A 163 -15.87 -13.47 -8.94
C LEU A 163 -15.73 -13.74 -7.44
N SER A 164 -14.50 -13.83 -6.92
CA SER A 164 -14.26 -14.06 -5.50
C SER A 164 -14.82 -12.94 -4.61
N ASP A 165 -14.79 -11.69 -5.08
CA ASP A 165 -15.39 -10.55 -4.36
C ASP A 165 -16.92 -10.56 -4.43
N ALA A 166 -17.52 -11.00 -5.55
CA ALA A 166 -18.95 -11.20 -5.69
C ALA A 166 -19.45 -12.34 -4.77
N ASP A 167 -18.79 -13.49 -4.79
CA ASP A 167 -19.08 -14.63 -3.91
C ASP A 167 -18.94 -14.26 -2.43
N ALA A 168 -17.87 -13.55 -2.05
CA ALA A 168 -17.69 -13.09 -0.68
C ALA A 168 -18.82 -12.15 -0.21
N LEU A 169 -19.31 -11.28 -1.08
CA LEU A 169 -20.45 -10.40 -0.77
C LEU A 169 -21.77 -11.19 -0.72
N ASN A 170 -22.02 -12.09 -1.67
CA ASN A 170 -23.17 -12.98 -1.66
C ASN A 170 -23.22 -13.84 -0.38
N GLN A 171 -22.10 -14.42 0.04
CA GLN A 171 -22.00 -15.16 1.30
C GLN A 171 -22.28 -14.29 2.54
N LYS A 172 -21.84 -13.03 2.57
CA LYS A 172 -22.20 -12.08 3.65
C LYS A 172 -23.71 -11.82 3.67
N MET A 173 -24.29 -11.56 2.50
CA MET A 173 -25.73 -11.31 2.36
C MET A 173 -26.58 -12.50 2.86
N GLU A 174 -26.22 -13.73 2.49
CA GLU A 174 -26.94 -14.92 2.98
C GLU A 174 -26.76 -15.13 4.49
N ARG A 175 -25.57 -14.89 5.05
CA ARG A 175 -25.34 -14.94 6.52
C ARG A 175 -26.16 -13.89 7.29
N TRP A 176 -26.44 -12.74 6.68
CA TRP A 176 -27.29 -11.71 7.29
C TRP A 176 -28.77 -12.11 7.26
N LYS A 177 -29.24 -12.75 6.19
CA LYS A 177 -30.59 -13.35 6.11
C LYS A 177 -30.77 -14.55 7.06
N SER A 178 -29.68 -15.26 7.38
CA SER A 178 -29.71 -16.46 8.22
C SER A 178 -29.68 -16.19 9.74
N SER A 179 -29.88 -14.95 10.18
CA SER A 179 -29.86 -14.60 11.61
C SER A 179 -31.15 -15.01 12.32
N ASP A 180 -31.00 -15.57 13.52
CA ASP A 180 -32.00 -16.40 14.23
C ASP A 180 -32.72 -15.69 15.39
N SER A 181 -32.55 -14.37 15.49
CA SER A 181 -33.05 -13.55 16.59
C SER A 181 -33.05 -12.07 16.22
N ALA A 182 -33.86 -11.26 16.92
CA ALA A 182 -33.93 -9.82 16.67
C ALA A 182 -32.58 -9.13 16.95
N THR A 183 -31.83 -9.59 17.95
CA THR A 183 -30.50 -9.07 18.29
C THR A 183 -29.44 -9.45 17.25
N ALA A 184 -29.50 -10.67 16.70
CA ALA A 184 -28.63 -11.09 15.60
C ALA A 184 -28.90 -10.27 14.32
N ILE A 185 -30.16 -10.13 13.91
CA ILE A 185 -30.51 -9.26 12.77
C ILE A 185 -30.07 -7.81 13.01
N GLN A 186 -30.23 -7.28 14.22
CA GLN A 186 -29.74 -5.93 14.54
C GLN A 186 -28.22 -5.79 14.41
N LYS A 187 -27.46 -6.87 14.69
CA LYS A 187 -26.02 -6.94 14.42
C LYS A 187 -25.75 -6.98 12.91
N SER A 188 -26.46 -7.80 12.15
CA SER A 188 -26.36 -7.86 10.68
C SER A 188 -26.70 -6.54 10.00
N ILE A 189 -27.68 -5.77 10.49
CA ILE A 189 -27.97 -4.41 9.99
C ILE A 189 -26.79 -3.45 10.23
N LYS A 190 -26.05 -3.59 11.33
CA LYS A 190 -24.84 -2.79 11.58
C LYS A 190 -23.70 -3.21 10.65
N GLU A 191 -23.50 -4.51 10.46
CA GLU A 191 -22.51 -5.06 9.52
C GLU A 191 -22.80 -4.64 8.07
N TYR A 192 -24.07 -4.71 7.65
CA TYR A 192 -24.53 -4.20 6.36
C TYR A 192 -24.21 -2.72 6.17
N LYS A 193 -24.40 -1.88 7.21
CA LYS A 193 -24.08 -0.44 7.14
C LYS A 193 -22.58 -0.21 6.96
N MET A 194 -21.74 -0.87 7.75
CA MET A 194 -20.27 -0.80 7.58
C MET A 194 -19.82 -1.26 6.19
N GLU A 195 -20.47 -2.28 5.62
CA GLU A 195 -20.20 -2.71 4.25
C GLU A 195 -20.73 -1.71 3.20
N ALA A 196 -21.87 -1.06 3.44
CA ALA A 196 -22.39 -0.03 2.55
C ALA A 196 -21.48 1.21 2.53
N ASP A 197 -20.92 1.58 3.69
CA ASP A 197 -19.94 2.65 3.84
C ASP A 197 -18.60 2.32 3.15
N SER A 198 -18.26 1.03 2.97
CA SER A 198 -17.13 0.55 2.14
C SER A 198 -17.32 0.81 0.64
N ALA A 199 -18.53 1.19 0.23
CA ALA A 199 -18.98 1.45 -1.14
C ALA A 199 -18.68 0.29 -2.13
N PRO A 200 -19.36 -0.88 -2.00
CA PRO A 200 -19.09 -2.06 -2.82
C PRO A 200 -19.25 -1.78 -4.33
N ALA A 201 -20.25 -0.97 -4.71
CA ALA A 201 -20.45 -0.52 -6.10
C ALA A 201 -19.28 0.32 -6.65
N LYS A 202 -18.46 0.95 -5.81
CA LYS A 202 -17.22 1.63 -6.21
C LYS A 202 -16.06 0.64 -6.32
N LYS A 203 -16.01 -0.39 -5.46
CA LYS A 203 -15.05 -1.51 -5.56
C LYS A 203 -15.23 -2.28 -6.87
N PHE A 204 -16.44 -2.73 -7.19
CA PHE A 204 -16.71 -3.45 -8.44
C PHE A 204 -16.41 -2.62 -9.69
N ARG A 205 -16.74 -1.32 -9.71
CA ARG A 205 -16.36 -0.43 -10.83
C ARG A 205 -14.84 -0.36 -11.04
N ARG A 206 -14.04 -0.27 -9.97
CA ARG A 206 -12.57 -0.31 -10.08
C ARG A 206 -12.07 -1.65 -10.64
N LEU A 207 -12.67 -2.76 -10.23
CA LEU A 207 -12.34 -4.08 -10.76
C LEU A 207 -12.67 -4.19 -12.26
N LEU A 208 -13.85 -3.72 -12.68
CA LEU A 208 -14.22 -3.66 -14.11
C LEU A 208 -13.25 -2.79 -14.93
N THR A 209 -12.83 -1.64 -14.41
CA THR A 209 -11.79 -0.82 -15.07
C THR A 209 -10.48 -1.60 -15.24
N ARG A 210 -10.02 -2.27 -14.18
CA ARG A 210 -8.81 -3.11 -14.22
C ARG A 210 -8.92 -4.27 -15.22
N ILE A 211 -10.10 -4.91 -15.32
CA ILE A 211 -10.30 -5.98 -16.32
C ILE A 211 -10.24 -5.37 -17.74
N LYS A 212 -10.89 -4.22 -17.98
CA LYS A 212 -10.80 -3.52 -19.28
C LYS A 212 -9.37 -3.15 -19.67
N GLU A 213 -8.57 -2.67 -18.72
CA GLU A 213 -7.14 -2.39 -18.93
C GLU A 213 -6.36 -3.64 -19.36
N VAL A 214 -6.48 -4.75 -18.63
CA VAL A 214 -5.69 -5.98 -18.86
C VAL A 214 -6.15 -6.77 -20.11
N TYR A 215 -7.37 -6.54 -20.59
CA TYR A 215 -7.89 -7.11 -21.84
C TYR A 215 -7.75 -6.17 -23.06
N SER A 216 -7.38 -4.90 -22.89
CA SER A 216 -7.35 -3.88 -23.94
C SER A 216 -6.48 -4.20 -25.16
N GLU A 217 -5.42 -4.99 -24.98
CA GLU A 217 -4.50 -5.40 -26.06
C GLU A 217 -5.00 -6.61 -26.89
N THR A 218 -6.11 -7.25 -26.50
CA THR A 218 -6.66 -8.41 -27.21
C THR A 218 -8.15 -8.22 -27.50
N SER A 219 -8.47 -7.55 -28.60
CA SER A 219 -9.82 -7.53 -29.16
C SER A 219 -10.19 -8.91 -29.70
N SER A 220 -10.95 -9.68 -28.94
CA SER A 220 -11.43 -11.03 -29.29
C SER A 220 -12.87 -11.21 -28.84
N GLU A 221 -13.65 -12.04 -29.52
CA GLU A 221 -15.02 -12.36 -29.08
C GLU A 221 -15.03 -12.95 -27.64
N GLU A 222 -13.94 -13.63 -27.25
CA GLU A 222 -13.73 -14.11 -25.88
C GLU A 222 -13.54 -12.97 -24.86
N SER A 223 -12.84 -11.88 -25.21
CA SER A 223 -12.65 -10.74 -24.30
C SER A 223 -13.97 -10.05 -24.01
N ASP A 224 -14.80 -9.89 -25.04
CA ASP A 224 -16.10 -9.23 -24.94
C ASP A 224 -17.10 -10.09 -24.15
N CYS A 225 -17.06 -11.42 -24.34
CA CYS A 225 -17.84 -12.36 -23.55
C CYS A 225 -17.47 -12.32 -22.06
N VAL A 226 -16.17 -12.35 -21.73
CA VAL A 226 -15.68 -12.27 -20.35
C VAL A 226 -16.03 -10.92 -19.72
N MET A 227 -15.83 -9.82 -20.45
CA MET A 227 -16.19 -8.48 -19.98
C MET A 227 -17.67 -8.38 -19.64
N LYS A 228 -18.54 -8.86 -20.54
CA LYS A 228 -19.99 -8.86 -20.31
C LYS A 228 -20.37 -9.69 -19.08
N GLN A 229 -19.82 -10.89 -18.93
CA GLN A 229 -20.09 -11.74 -17.76
C GLN A 229 -19.68 -11.04 -16.45
N CYS A 230 -18.54 -10.34 -16.43
CA CYS A 230 -18.12 -9.55 -15.28
C CYS A 230 -19.05 -8.36 -14.99
N GLU A 231 -19.49 -7.64 -16.03
CA GLU A 231 -20.45 -6.55 -15.89
C GLU A 231 -21.79 -7.05 -15.33
N ASP A 232 -22.38 -8.08 -15.94
CA ASP A 232 -23.62 -8.72 -15.51
C ASP A 232 -23.54 -9.22 -14.04
N THR A 233 -22.48 -9.97 -13.69
CA THR A 233 -22.26 -10.50 -12.33
C THR A 233 -22.13 -9.37 -11.30
N SER A 234 -21.41 -8.30 -11.65
CA SER A 234 -21.20 -7.15 -10.76
C SER A 234 -22.49 -6.34 -10.54
N LEU A 235 -23.29 -6.17 -11.59
CA LEU A 235 -24.57 -5.47 -11.54
C LEU A 235 -25.55 -6.24 -10.66
N GLU A 236 -25.75 -7.54 -10.93
CA GLU A 236 -26.65 -8.41 -10.17
C GLU A 236 -26.28 -8.44 -8.67
N THR A 237 -24.98 -8.56 -8.35
CA THR A 237 -24.51 -8.59 -6.96
C THR A 237 -24.73 -7.25 -6.25
N VAL A 238 -24.49 -6.13 -6.92
CA VAL A 238 -24.70 -4.79 -6.36
C VAL A 238 -26.19 -4.47 -6.18
N GLU A 239 -27.06 -4.88 -7.11
CA GLU A 239 -28.51 -4.71 -7.00
C GLU A 239 -29.08 -5.54 -5.83
N LYS A 240 -28.69 -6.82 -5.73
CA LYS A 240 -29.06 -7.68 -4.57
C LYS A 240 -28.63 -7.06 -3.24
N PHE A 241 -27.43 -6.47 -3.18
CA PHE A 241 -26.94 -5.78 -1.99
C PHE A 241 -27.79 -4.55 -1.64
N GLN A 242 -28.09 -3.69 -2.61
CA GLN A 242 -28.93 -2.50 -2.37
C GLN A 242 -30.35 -2.86 -1.92
N GLN A 243 -30.93 -3.92 -2.50
CA GLN A 243 -32.26 -4.43 -2.14
C GLN A 243 -32.31 -5.12 -0.76
N LEU A 244 -31.16 -5.53 -0.20
CA LEU A 244 -31.14 -6.27 1.07
C LEU A 244 -31.50 -5.42 2.29
N LYS A 245 -31.22 -4.11 2.27
CA LYS A 245 -31.48 -3.21 3.41
C LYS A 245 -32.95 -3.25 3.89
N PRO A 246 -33.98 -2.99 3.05
CA PRO A 246 -35.37 -3.05 3.50
C PRO A 246 -35.76 -4.45 4.00
N HIS A 247 -35.28 -5.53 3.35
CA HIS A 247 -35.55 -6.90 3.80
C HIS A 247 -35.00 -7.18 5.21
N LEU A 248 -33.80 -6.69 5.55
CA LEU A 248 -33.25 -6.82 6.90
C LEU A 248 -34.03 -5.97 7.93
N GLU A 249 -34.49 -4.79 7.55
CA GLU A 249 -35.31 -3.92 8.41
C GLU A 249 -36.70 -4.53 8.68
N GLU A 250 -37.32 -5.20 7.71
CA GLU A 250 -38.56 -5.97 7.87
C GLU A 250 -38.33 -7.25 8.70
N LEU A 251 -37.29 -8.04 8.42
CA LEU A 251 -36.90 -9.19 9.22
C LEU A 251 -36.72 -8.83 10.69
N PHE A 252 -36.09 -7.69 11.00
CA PHE A 252 -35.91 -7.21 12.37
C PHE A 252 -37.24 -6.92 13.07
N LYS A 253 -38.20 -6.32 12.34
CA LYS A 253 -39.55 -6.05 12.86
C LYS A 253 -40.26 -7.37 13.17
N PHE A 254 -40.28 -8.32 12.24
CA PHE A 254 -40.94 -9.60 12.43
C PHE A 254 -40.30 -10.42 13.56
N TRP A 255 -38.97 -10.50 13.63
CA TRP A 255 -38.26 -11.17 14.73
C TRP A 255 -38.59 -10.57 16.09
N ARG A 256 -38.62 -9.23 16.20
CA ARG A 256 -39.00 -8.55 17.44
C ARG A 256 -40.45 -8.85 17.82
N GLU A 257 -41.36 -8.92 16.85
CA GLU A 257 -42.77 -9.24 17.09
C GLU A 257 -42.96 -10.70 17.51
N PHE A 258 -42.24 -11.63 16.87
CA PHE A 258 -42.19 -13.04 17.22
C PHE A 258 -41.69 -13.24 18.65
N GLU A 259 -40.51 -12.70 18.99
CA GLU A 259 -39.92 -12.83 20.34
C GLU A 259 -40.82 -12.24 21.43
N ASN A 260 -41.44 -11.07 21.19
CA ASN A 260 -42.39 -10.47 22.13
C ASN A 260 -43.66 -11.32 22.30
N THR A 261 -44.12 -11.99 21.25
CA THR A 261 -45.33 -12.83 21.31
C THR A 261 -45.02 -14.17 21.98
N VAL A 262 -43.87 -14.78 21.67
CA VAL A 262 -43.35 -15.97 22.36
C VAL A 262 -43.15 -15.70 23.85
N ALA A 263 -42.54 -14.58 24.25
CA ALA A 263 -42.35 -14.24 25.66
C ALA A 263 -43.68 -14.15 26.42
N LYS A 264 -44.73 -13.55 25.83
CA LYS A 264 -46.08 -13.52 26.43
C LYS A 264 -46.69 -14.92 26.57
N ILE A 265 -46.46 -15.81 25.62
CA ILE A 265 -46.92 -17.20 25.68
C ILE A 265 -46.15 -17.96 26.78
N GLU A 266 -44.82 -17.84 26.83
CA GLU A 266 -43.97 -18.48 27.85
C GLU A 266 -44.29 -17.99 29.27
N GLU A 267 -44.63 -16.71 29.45
CA GLU A 267 -45.07 -16.16 30.73
C GLU A 267 -46.42 -16.77 31.19
N ARG A 268 -47.35 -17.02 30.27
CA ARG A 268 -48.63 -17.71 30.56
C ARG A 268 -48.43 -19.19 30.85
N ILE A 269 -47.57 -19.87 30.07
CA ILE A 269 -47.18 -21.27 30.27
C ILE A 269 -46.55 -21.43 31.66
N THR A 270 -45.52 -20.64 31.99
CA THR A 270 -44.82 -20.73 33.28
C THR A 270 -45.69 -20.35 34.47
N ARG A 271 -46.61 -19.39 34.33
CA ARG A 271 -47.64 -19.09 35.35
C ARG A 271 -48.58 -20.28 35.55
N SER A 272 -49.06 -20.90 34.48
CA SER A 272 -49.92 -22.10 34.54
C SER A 272 -49.22 -23.29 35.19
N GLU A 273 -47.94 -23.52 34.85
CA GLU A 273 -47.07 -24.54 35.44
C GLU A 273 -46.88 -24.34 36.95
N ARG A 274 -46.66 -23.09 37.41
CA ARG A 274 -46.51 -22.75 38.84
C ARG A 274 -47.80 -22.87 39.62
N GLU A 275 -48.89 -22.31 39.11
CA GLU A 275 -50.18 -22.23 39.82
C GLU A 275 -50.98 -23.54 39.74
N LYS A 276 -50.56 -24.50 38.90
CA LYS A 276 -51.28 -25.74 38.59
C LYS A 276 -52.73 -25.48 38.17
N ARG A 277 -52.94 -24.37 37.46
CA ARG A 277 -54.21 -23.94 36.85
C ARG A 277 -53.97 -23.69 35.38
N ASN A 278 -54.93 -24.06 34.53
CA ASN A 278 -54.81 -23.81 33.11
C ASN A 278 -55.17 -22.35 32.82
N LEU A 279 -54.16 -21.51 32.57
CA LEU A 279 -54.32 -20.10 32.18
C LEU A 279 -54.07 -19.89 30.67
N VAL A 280 -53.96 -20.99 29.90
CA VAL A 280 -53.88 -20.96 28.45
C VAL A 280 -55.30 -21.01 27.88
N ASP A 281 -55.94 -19.84 27.91
CA ASP A 281 -57.26 -19.56 27.37
C ASP A 281 -57.26 -19.45 25.82
N GLU A 282 -58.42 -19.10 25.22
CA GLU A 282 -58.51 -18.83 23.78
C GLU A 282 -57.53 -17.72 23.32
N ASN A 283 -57.27 -16.73 24.17
CA ASN A 283 -56.29 -15.68 23.91
C ASN A 283 -54.85 -16.26 23.83
N GLY A 284 -54.53 -17.30 24.61
CA GLY A 284 -53.29 -18.07 24.46
C GLY A 284 -53.17 -18.82 23.13
N LYS A 285 -54.28 -19.36 22.61
CA LYS A 285 -54.31 -19.99 21.27
C LYS A 285 -54.19 -18.96 20.15
N GLU A 286 -54.80 -17.80 20.32
CA GLU A 286 -54.73 -16.71 19.32
C GLU A 286 -53.32 -16.13 19.22
N LEU A 287 -52.62 -15.96 20.35
CA LEU A 287 -51.19 -15.62 20.34
C LEU A 287 -50.33 -16.67 19.61
N LEU A 288 -50.69 -17.96 19.70
CA LEU A 288 -49.99 -19.02 18.97
C LEU A 288 -50.21 -18.91 17.45
N ARG A 289 -51.46 -18.68 17.01
CA ARG A 289 -51.78 -18.40 15.59
C ARG A 289 -51.05 -17.15 15.08
N HIS A 290 -50.93 -16.12 15.93
CA HIS A 290 -50.17 -14.92 15.59
C HIS A 290 -48.68 -15.23 15.37
N CYS A 291 -48.06 -16.07 16.23
CA CYS A 291 -46.70 -16.56 15.99
C CYS A 291 -46.55 -17.40 14.72
N GLU A 292 -47.57 -18.20 14.34
CA GLU A 292 -47.59 -18.95 13.07
C GLU A 292 -47.65 -18.01 11.86
N LYS A 293 -48.47 -16.95 11.93
CA LYS A 293 -48.51 -15.92 10.90
C LYS A 293 -47.18 -15.16 10.77
N ILE A 294 -46.56 -14.78 11.89
CA ILE A 294 -45.25 -14.11 11.87
C ILE A 294 -44.15 -15.06 11.34
N HIS A 295 -44.24 -16.37 11.58
CA HIS A 295 -43.35 -17.34 10.95
C HIS A 295 -43.45 -17.29 9.42
N ASP A 296 -44.67 -17.26 8.86
CA ASP A 296 -44.87 -17.18 7.42
C ASP A 296 -44.40 -15.85 6.82
N ASP A 297 -44.49 -14.75 7.59
CA ASP A 297 -43.93 -13.45 7.21
C ASP A 297 -42.38 -13.45 7.26
N ILE A 298 -41.74 -14.09 8.26
CA ILE A 298 -40.27 -14.26 8.31
C ILE A 298 -39.78 -15.18 7.18
N ALA A 299 -40.50 -16.26 6.88
CA ALA A 299 -40.13 -17.26 5.87
C ALA A 299 -40.00 -16.68 4.45
N ARG A 300 -40.62 -15.53 4.16
CA ARG A 300 -40.50 -14.82 2.87
C ARG A 300 -39.15 -14.15 2.65
N PHE A 301 -38.39 -13.89 3.71
CA PHE A 301 -37.15 -13.09 3.66
C PHE A 301 -35.93 -13.81 4.24
N ALA A 302 -36.15 -14.75 5.16
CA ALA A 302 -35.10 -15.56 5.77
C ALA A 302 -34.85 -16.87 5.00
N ASN A 303 -33.69 -17.49 5.24
CA ASN A 303 -33.34 -18.77 4.62
C ASN A 303 -33.96 -19.98 5.37
N ASP A 304 -33.88 -21.16 4.75
CA ASP A 304 -34.42 -22.42 5.27
C ASP A 304 -33.97 -22.75 6.71
N GLN A 305 -32.73 -22.37 7.06
CA GLN A 305 -32.18 -22.57 8.40
C GLN A 305 -32.93 -21.78 9.47
N VAL A 306 -33.32 -20.54 9.18
CA VAL A 306 -34.15 -19.72 10.07
C VAL A 306 -35.56 -20.29 10.19
N GLN A 307 -36.16 -20.74 9.09
CA GLN A 307 -37.47 -21.40 9.11
C GLN A 307 -37.45 -22.64 10.03
N GLN A 308 -36.36 -23.43 9.99
CA GLN A 308 -36.18 -24.57 10.88
C GLN A 308 -36.05 -24.18 12.36
N VAL A 309 -35.30 -23.11 12.68
CA VAL A 309 -35.20 -22.59 14.07
C VAL A 309 -36.56 -22.15 14.61
N ILE A 310 -37.34 -21.40 13.82
CA ILE A 310 -38.66 -20.93 14.22
C ILE A 310 -39.64 -22.10 14.37
N SER A 311 -39.62 -23.05 13.42
CA SER A 311 -40.43 -24.28 13.48
C SER A 311 -40.15 -25.09 14.76
N ASN A 312 -38.88 -25.18 15.17
CA ASN A 312 -38.49 -25.84 16.42
C ASN A 312 -39.04 -25.10 17.65
N ARG A 313 -38.91 -23.75 17.70
CA ARG A 313 -39.47 -22.93 18.79
C ARG A 313 -41.00 -23.04 18.88
N LEU A 314 -41.70 -22.98 17.75
CA LEU A 314 -43.16 -23.16 17.69
C LEU A 314 -43.59 -24.56 18.14
N SER A 315 -42.87 -25.60 17.73
CA SER A 315 -43.15 -26.99 18.12
C SER A 315 -42.99 -27.22 19.61
N GLU A 316 -41.97 -26.61 20.23
CA GLU A 316 -41.75 -26.66 21.68
C GLU A 316 -42.85 -25.94 22.46
N LEU A 317 -43.31 -24.77 22.01
CA LEU A 317 -44.45 -24.06 22.61
C LEU A 317 -45.74 -24.90 22.52
N LYS A 318 -46.03 -25.46 21.34
CA LYS A 318 -47.16 -26.38 21.11
C LYS A 318 -47.10 -27.58 22.06
N ARG A 319 -45.92 -28.19 22.23
CA ARG A 319 -45.70 -29.32 23.14
C ARG A 319 -46.00 -28.96 24.59
N ARG A 320 -45.46 -27.84 25.09
CA ARG A 320 -45.68 -27.38 26.48
C ARG A 320 -47.15 -27.01 26.76
N ILE A 321 -47.83 -26.36 25.81
CA ILE A 321 -49.28 -26.06 25.93
C ILE A 321 -50.10 -27.35 25.99
N ASN A 322 -49.80 -28.34 25.15
CA ASN A 322 -50.48 -29.64 25.18
C ASN A 322 -50.23 -30.40 26.49
N ASP A 323 -49.02 -30.32 27.05
CA ASP A 323 -48.70 -30.90 28.36
C ASP A 323 -49.48 -30.24 29.50
N ILE A 324 -49.64 -28.91 29.50
CA ILE A 324 -50.48 -28.18 30.46
C ILE A 324 -51.94 -28.64 30.35
N ASN A 325 -52.49 -28.67 29.13
CA ASN A 325 -53.86 -29.09 28.86
C ASN A 325 -54.15 -30.55 29.28
N ARG A 326 -53.14 -31.43 29.21
CA ARG A 326 -53.25 -32.84 29.65
C ARG A 326 -53.08 -33.03 31.15
N LYS A 327 -52.24 -32.23 31.82
CA LYS A 327 -51.89 -32.40 33.25
C LYS A 327 -52.81 -31.63 34.21
N ILE A 328 -53.55 -30.62 33.73
CA ILE A 328 -54.37 -29.75 34.58
C ILE A 328 -55.85 -29.87 34.17
N PRO A 329 -56.73 -30.49 34.98
CA PRO A 329 -58.13 -30.68 34.61
C PRO A 329 -58.91 -29.35 34.50
N THR A 330 -59.56 -29.15 33.36
CA THR A 330 -60.48 -28.03 33.14
C THR A 330 -61.77 -28.23 33.95
N LYS A 331 -61.81 -27.76 35.21
CA LYS A 331 -63.05 -27.71 36.01
C LYS A 331 -63.59 -26.28 36.12
N ALA A 332 -64.72 -26.05 35.45
CA ALA A 332 -65.56 -24.88 35.66
C ALA A 332 -66.37 -25.02 36.96
N ALA A 333 -66.77 -23.85 37.50
CA ALA A 333 -67.51 -23.57 38.72
C ALA A 333 -68.48 -24.63 39.28
N LEU A 334 -68.38 -24.91 40.60
CA LEU A 334 -69.41 -24.69 41.65
C LEU A 334 -69.02 -25.37 42.98
N ALA A 335 -69.61 -24.88 44.09
CA ALA A 335 -69.40 -25.29 45.50
C ALA A 335 -67.99 -24.97 46.10
N LEU A 336 -67.85 -24.54 47.36
CA LEU A 336 -68.84 -24.25 48.41
C LEU A 336 -68.32 -23.12 49.35
N GLN A 337 -69.25 -22.31 49.84
CA GLN A 337 -69.07 -21.31 50.89
C GLN A 337 -68.95 -21.99 52.26
N GLY A 338 -68.07 -21.54 53.16
CA GLY A 338 -67.96 -22.12 54.52
C GLY A 338 -66.89 -21.48 55.40
N ASN A 339 -67.33 -20.76 56.44
CA ASN A 339 -66.46 -20.19 57.49
C ASN A 339 -65.95 -21.26 58.47
N ALA A 340 -64.75 -21.10 59.04
CA ALA A 340 -64.53 -21.36 60.47
C ALA A 340 -63.23 -20.70 61.03
N LEU A 341 -63.33 -20.16 62.24
CA LEU A 341 -62.26 -19.57 63.06
C LEU A 341 -61.35 -20.62 63.72
N SER A 342 -60.13 -20.22 64.15
CA SER A 342 -59.46 -20.59 65.44
C SER A 342 -58.01 -20.05 65.43
N GLU A 343 -57.67 -18.95 66.12
CA GLU A 343 -57.25 -18.83 67.53
C GLU A 343 -55.89 -19.46 67.96
N LYS A 344 -54.93 -18.59 68.33
CA LYS A 344 -54.08 -18.53 69.57
C LYS A 344 -52.89 -17.57 69.34
N ARG A 345 -52.71 -16.48 70.10
CA ARG A 345 -52.04 -16.35 71.44
C ARG A 345 -50.66 -17.04 71.49
N THR A 346 -49.57 -16.43 71.98
CA THR A 346 -49.45 -15.63 73.23
C THR A 346 -48.25 -14.65 73.23
N LYS A 347 -48.26 -13.65 74.13
CA LYS A 347 -47.18 -12.69 74.48
C LYS A 347 -45.97 -13.36 75.18
N ILE A 348 -44.81 -12.68 75.21
CA ILE A 348 -43.72 -12.63 76.24
C ILE A 348 -42.45 -12.05 75.57
N ILE A 349 -41.58 -11.17 76.11
CA ILE A 349 -41.59 -10.21 77.26
C ILE A 349 -40.61 -9.05 76.90
N LEU A 350 -40.60 -7.93 77.67
CA LEU A 350 -39.58 -6.87 77.61
C LEU A 350 -38.87 -6.73 78.98
N PRO A 351 -37.55 -6.48 79.04
CA PRO A 351 -36.90 -5.88 80.21
C PRO A 351 -36.37 -4.46 79.93
N SER A 352 -36.30 -3.63 80.97
CA SER A 352 -35.78 -2.24 80.93
C SER A 352 -34.74 -2.00 82.02
N GLY A 353 -33.80 -1.06 81.79
CA GLY A 353 -32.85 -0.54 82.79
C GLY A 353 -31.58 -1.41 82.92
N GLU A 354 -30.38 -0.89 83.14
CA GLU A 354 -29.98 0.35 83.82
C GLU A 354 -28.61 0.91 83.33
N ASN A 355 -28.59 2.19 82.96
CA ASN A 355 -27.88 3.29 83.63
C ASN A 355 -26.33 3.33 83.87
N ILE A 356 -25.78 4.54 83.64
CA ILE A 356 -24.58 5.20 84.23
C ILE A 356 -23.24 5.18 83.44
N VAL A 357 -22.53 6.32 83.59
CA VAL A 357 -21.16 6.73 83.20
C VAL A 357 -20.94 7.29 81.79
N ALA A 358 -20.91 8.62 81.69
CA ALA A 358 -19.99 9.34 80.80
C ALA A 358 -18.66 9.56 81.54
N PRO A 359 -17.53 9.63 80.82
CA PRO A 359 -16.74 10.86 80.90
C PRO A 359 -16.08 11.27 79.57
N ALA A 360 -15.56 12.49 79.57
CA ALA A 360 -14.60 13.05 78.62
C ALA A 360 -15.02 13.13 77.14
N LEU A 361 -15.51 14.32 76.76
CA LEU A 361 -14.89 14.96 75.58
C LEU A 361 -13.40 15.09 75.88
N ASP A 362 -12.55 14.62 74.98
CA ASP A 362 -11.24 15.23 74.80
C ASP A 362 -11.19 15.95 73.46
N LYS A 363 -10.37 16.99 73.38
CA LYS A 363 -10.47 18.02 72.35
C LYS A 363 -9.70 17.68 71.08
N GLN A 364 -10.31 18.10 69.97
CA GLN A 364 -9.66 18.66 68.78
C GLN A 364 -8.39 17.97 68.25
N ASP A 365 -8.50 17.47 67.02
CA ASP A 365 -7.58 17.98 66.02
C ASP A 365 -8.34 18.37 64.74
N PHE A 366 -7.99 19.49 64.12
CA PHE A 366 -8.68 20.05 62.94
C PHE A 366 -8.19 19.39 61.63
N GLY A 367 -8.04 18.07 61.65
CA GLY A 367 -7.79 17.28 60.45
C GLY A 367 -9.10 16.96 59.74
N HIS A 368 -9.15 17.13 58.41
CA HIS A 368 -10.25 16.61 57.58
C HIS A 368 -10.61 15.16 57.97
N SER A 369 -11.90 14.87 58.12
CA SER A 369 -12.38 13.51 58.36
C SER A 369 -11.92 12.57 57.25
N LEU A 370 -11.83 11.27 57.51
CA LEU A 370 -11.28 10.33 56.54
C LEU A 370 -12.17 10.26 55.28
N LEU A 371 -13.49 10.47 55.43
CA LEU A 371 -14.46 10.76 54.38
C LEU A 371 -14.17 12.04 53.59
N GLN A 372 -13.83 13.16 54.24
CA GLN A 372 -13.46 14.39 53.53
C GLN A 372 -12.14 14.24 52.76
N LYS A 373 -11.12 13.62 53.36
CA LYS A 373 -9.84 13.32 52.69
C LYS A 373 -10.07 12.44 51.46
N TRP A 374 -10.87 11.39 51.61
CA TRP A 374 -11.22 10.52 50.49
C TRP A 374 -12.02 11.25 49.41
N LEU A 375 -12.99 12.10 49.76
CA LEU A 375 -13.75 12.90 48.78
C LEU A 375 -12.83 13.86 48.00
N ILE A 376 -11.83 14.48 48.64
CA ILE A 376 -10.83 15.32 47.98
C ILE A 376 -9.97 14.50 47.01
N MET A 377 -9.42 13.38 47.48
CA MET A 377 -8.61 12.47 46.64
C MET A 377 -9.43 11.93 45.46
N ALA A 378 -10.65 11.46 45.71
CA ALA A 378 -11.56 10.93 44.70
C ALA A 378 -11.91 11.97 43.62
N ARG A 379 -12.14 13.23 44.00
CA ARG A 379 -12.33 14.33 43.04
C ARG A 379 -11.06 14.61 42.22
N GLN A 380 -9.88 14.61 42.84
CA GLN A 380 -8.60 14.75 42.13
C GLN A 380 -8.41 13.63 41.09
N GLN A 381 -8.75 12.40 41.45
CA GLN A 381 -8.69 11.24 40.55
C GLN A 381 -9.68 11.33 39.37
N MET A 382 -10.88 11.87 39.59
CA MET A 382 -11.85 12.16 38.52
C MET A 382 -11.42 13.31 37.58
N SER A 383 -10.40 14.09 37.93
CA SER A 383 -9.88 15.21 37.11
C SER A 383 -8.51 14.92 36.50
N ILE A 384 -8.06 13.66 36.48
CA ILE A 384 -6.84 13.26 35.79
C ILE A 384 -7.06 13.31 34.27
N VAL A 385 -6.09 13.91 33.57
CA VAL A 385 -6.00 13.87 32.10
C VAL A 385 -4.85 12.94 31.71
N VAL A 386 -5.10 12.10 30.70
CA VAL A 386 -4.18 11.06 30.22
C VAL A 386 -3.68 11.39 28.81
N THR A 387 -2.37 11.32 28.61
CA THR A 387 -1.67 11.69 27.36
C THR A 387 -0.99 10.51 26.65
N ASP A 388 -0.75 9.40 27.34
CA ASP A 388 0.06 8.27 26.88
C ASP A 388 -0.18 7.00 27.71
N SER A 389 0.36 5.86 27.26
CA SER A 389 0.17 4.59 27.97
C SER A 389 0.79 4.52 29.39
N ASN A 390 1.78 5.35 29.72
CA ASN A 390 2.38 5.36 31.07
C ASN A 390 1.55 6.21 32.03
N THR A 391 1.10 7.40 31.62
CA THR A 391 0.16 8.22 32.40
C THR A 391 -1.15 7.48 32.63
N LEU A 392 -1.67 6.74 31.64
CA LEU A 392 -2.84 5.87 31.83
C LEU A 392 -2.60 4.79 32.90
N LYS A 393 -1.44 4.12 32.87
CA LYS A 393 -1.09 3.07 33.83
C LYS A 393 -0.94 3.63 35.25
N GLN A 394 -0.44 4.85 35.39
CA GLN A 394 -0.41 5.56 36.68
C GLN A 394 -1.82 5.91 37.16
N ALA A 395 -2.68 6.46 36.29
CA ALA A 395 -4.07 6.79 36.61
C ALA A 395 -4.87 5.55 37.08
N ILE A 396 -4.78 4.43 36.35
CA ILE A 396 -5.39 3.15 36.73
C ILE A 396 -4.98 2.73 38.15
N ASN A 397 -3.69 2.83 38.48
CA ASN A 397 -3.19 2.47 39.81
C ASN A 397 -3.67 3.42 40.91
N GLN A 398 -3.71 4.73 40.64
CA GLN A 398 -4.17 5.72 41.62
C GLN A 398 -5.68 5.59 41.90
N VAL A 399 -6.51 5.44 40.85
CA VAL A 399 -7.95 5.17 40.98
C VAL A 399 -8.20 3.84 41.71
N ALA A 400 -7.46 2.78 41.37
CA ALA A 400 -7.60 1.48 42.03
C ALA A 400 -7.15 1.48 43.50
N ASN A 401 -6.18 2.32 43.88
CA ASN A 401 -5.80 2.54 45.28
C ASN A 401 -6.88 3.34 46.02
N CYS A 402 -7.40 4.42 45.44
CA CYS A 402 -8.51 5.21 45.99
C CYS A 402 -9.76 4.34 46.24
N LEU A 403 -10.07 3.42 45.32
CA LEU A 403 -11.17 2.46 45.48
C LEU A 403 -10.91 1.37 46.54
N ARG A 404 -9.67 1.17 46.99
CA ARG A 404 -9.32 0.21 48.07
C ARG A 404 -9.63 0.76 49.46
N GLU A 405 -9.50 2.07 49.65
CA GLU A 405 -9.76 2.78 50.91
C GLU A 405 -11.27 2.89 51.23
N VAL A 406 -12.12 2.71 50.21
CA VAL A 406 -13.59 2.81 50.24
C VAL A 406 -14.23 2.08 51.43
N GLN A 407 -13.73 0.91 51.84
CA GLN A 407 -14.32 0.15 52.94
C GLN A 407 -14.10 0.82 54.31
N GLY A 408 -12.95 1.45 54.54
CA GLY A 408 -12.69 2.23 55.75
C GLY A 408 -13.56 3.48 55.81
N VAL A 409 -13.70 4.15 54.67
CA VAL A 409 -14.53 5.35 54.50
C VAL A 409 -16.03 5.03 54.68
N GLU A 410 -16.51 3.90 54.17
CA GLU A 410 -17.89 3.44 54.36
C GLU A 410 -18.19 3.19 55.85
N ASN A 411 -17.24 2.59 56.58
CA ASN A 411 -17.38 2.35 58.02
C ASN A 411 -17.50 3.67 58.81
N GLU A 412 -16.67 4.68 58.50
CA GLU A 412 -16.76 6.02 59.10
C GLU A 412 -18.07 6.72 58.70
N ARG A 413 -18.48 6.66 57.42
CA ARG A 413 -19.76 7.20 56.93
C ARG A 413 -20.96 6.62 57.68
N MET A 414 -20.93 5.31 57.97
CA MET A 414 -21.96 4.62 58.75
C MET A 414 -21.91 4.93 60.25
N ALA A 415 -20.78 5.39 60.78
CA ALA A 415 -20.68 5.92 62.15
C ALA A 415 -21.22 7.37 62.23
N LEU A 416 -20.85 8.23 61.27
CA LEU A 416 -21.33 9.62 61.17
C LEU A 416 -22.85 9.71 60.93
N LEU A 417 -23.44 8.74 60.21
CA LEU A 417 -24.89 8.61 60.06
C LEU A 417 -25.62 8.38 61.41
N LYS A 418 -24.96 7.77 62.40
CA LYS A 418 -25.56 7.50 63.72
C LYS A 418 -25.55 8.71 64.66
N THR A 419 -24.67 9.69 64.43
CA THR A 419 -24.47 10.85 65.31
C THR A 419 -25.27 12.09 64.93
N ARG A 420 -26.14 12.01 63.90
CA ARG A 420 -27.15 13.03 63.54
C ARG A 420 -26.61 14.45 63.27
N ALA A 421 -25.41 14.55 62.70
CA ALA A 421 -24.82 15.83 62.29
C ALA A 421 -25.40 16.31 60.94
N ALA A 422 -26.07 17.48 60.95
CA ALA A 422 -26.73 18.06 59.78
C ALA A 422 -25.78 18.42 58.61
N SER A 423 -24.47 18.56 58.86
CA SER A 423 -23.45 18.79 57.82
C SER A 423 -23.04 17.52 57.05
N GLY A 424 -23.58 16.34 57.43
CA GLY A 424 -23.23 15.06 56.83
C GLY A 424 -23.99 14.71 55.54
N GLU A 425 -25.25 15.13 55.39
CA GLU A 425 -26.15 14.59 54.35
C GLU A 425 -25.65 14.84 52.92
N GLN A 426 -25.12 16.03 52.63
CA GLN A 426 -24.58 16.35 51.30
C GLN A 426 -23.34 15.51 50.98
N ASN A 427 -22.38 15.40 51.92
CA ASN A 427 -21.18 14.56 51.79
C ASN A 427 -21.54 13.06 51.62
N ILE A 428 -22.64 12.61 52.25
CA ILE A 428 -23.16 11.24 52.15
C ILE A 428 -23.74 10.94 50.75
N GLY A 429 -24.46 11.89 50.15
CA GLY A 429 -24.97 11.77 48.78
C GLY A 429 -23.84 11.78 47.75
N GLU A 430 -22.92 12.72 47.88
CA GLU A 430 -21.77 12.88 46.98
C GLU A 430 -20.85 11.66 47.00
N TYR A 431 -20.56 11.08 48.17
CA TYR A 431 -19.73 9.87 48.32
C TYR A 431 -20.23 8.69 47.46
N ARG A 432 -21.55 8.42 47.47
CA ARG A 432 -22.11 7.28 46.71
C ARG A 432 -21.98 7.49 45.22
N LYS A 433 -22.26 8.71 44.74
CA LYS A 433 -22.13 9.08 43.34
C LYS A 433 -20.67 8.97 42.90
N LEU A 434 -19.76 9.63 43.61
CA LEU A 434 -18.33 9.67 43.29
C LEU A 434 -17.66 8.28 43.32
N ARG A 435 -18.10 7.39 44.23
CA ARG A 435 -17.69 5.98 44.25
C ARG A 435 -18.14 5.22 43.00
N SER A 436 -19.37 5.45 42.53
CA SER A 436 -19.89 4.86 41.29
C SER A 436 -19.12 5.39 40.08
N ASP A 437 -18.94 6.71 40.02
CA ASP A 437 -18.24 7.39 38.92
C ASP A 437 -16.78 6.92 38.80
N LEU A 438 -16.06 6.75 39.93
CA LEU A 438 -14.71 6.18 39.95
C LEU A 438 -14.65 4.71 39.50
N GLN A 439 -15.68 3.90 39.80
CA GLN A 439 -15.75 2.51 39.33
C GLN A 439 -15.97 2.43 37.81
N ILE A 440 -16.81 3.33 37.27
CA ILE A 440 -17.03 3.49 35.84
C ILE A 440 -15.73 3.96 35.16
N LEU A 441 -15.08 5.00 35.70
CA LEU A 441 -13.81 5.52 35.20
C LEU A 441 -12.72 4.44 35.15
N LEU A 442 -12.55 3.66 36.23
CA LEU A 442 -11.57 2.56 36.26
C LEU A 442 -11.86 1.49 35.20
N GLN A 443 -13.15 1.19 34.93
CA GLN A 443 -13.52 0.24 33.89
C GLN A 443 -13.25 0.82 32.50
N HIS A 444 -13.54 2.11 32.27
CA HIS A 444 -13.25 2.79 31.01
C HIS A 444 -11.75 2.84 30.75
N MET A 445 -10.94 3.20 31.75
CA MET A 445 -9.47 3.18 31.66
C MET A 445 -8.90 1.81 31.29
N LYS A 446 -9.45 0.72 31.87
CA LYS A 446 -9.07 -0.66 31.49
C LYS A 446 -9.47 -1.02 30.06
N ASN A 447 -10.63 -0.55 29.60
CA ASN A 447 -11.12 -0.82 28.24
C ASN A 447 -10.25 -0.12 27.18
N VAL A 448 -9.76 1.11 27.44
CA VAL A 448 -8.90 1.85 26.49
C VAL A 448 -7.41 1.53 26.59
N GLN A 449 -6.97 0.88 27.68
CA GLN A 449 -5.57 0.47 27.86
C GLN A 449 -4.95 -0.27 26.66
N PRO A 450 -5.61 -1.28 26.04
CA PRO A 450 -5.08 -1.91 24.82
C PRO A 450 -5.03 -0.96 23.61
N LEU A 451 -5.90 0.06 23.55
CA LEU A 451 -5.92 1.05 22.46
C LEU A 451 -4.72 2.00 22.57
N PHE A 452 -4.41 2.50 23.77
CA PHE A 452 -3.19 3.29 24.02
C PHE A 452 -1.93 2.51 23.70
N LEU A 453 -1.83 1.24 24.16
CA LEU A 453 -0.71 0.37 23.85
C LEU A 453 -0.57 0.13 22.33
N SER A 454 -1.68 -0.02 21.61
CA SER A 454 -1.65 -0.12 20.15
C SER A 454 -1.23 1.21 19.50
N PHE A 455 -1.69 2.36 20.00
CA PHE A 455 -1.36 3.67 19.45
C PHE A 455 0.13 3.99 19.66
N ASP A 456 0.66 3.88 20.87
CA ASP A 456 2.07 4.15 21.16
C ASP A 456 2.99 3.14 20.45
N LYS A 457 2.57 1.88 20.28
CA LYS A 457 3.31 0.89 19.46
C LYS A 457 3.29 1.25 17.98
N SER A 458 2.15 1.65 17.42
CA SER A 458 2.05 2.10 16.02
C SER A 458 2.83 3.38 15.76
N TYR A 459 2.76 4.35 16.68
CA TYR A 459 3.56 5.57 16.68
C TYR A 459 5.06 5.26 16.65
N SER A 460 5.52 4.41 17.58
CA SER A 460 6.94 4.04 17.69
C SER A 460 7.42 3.24 16.47
N ASN A 461 6.59 2.32 15.95
CA ASN A 461 6.91 1.56 14.76
C ASN A 461 6.99 2.45 13.51
N LEU A 462 6.05 3.39 13.33
CA LEU A 462 6.04 4.29 12.19
C LEU A 462 7.20 5.28 12.28
N LEU A 463 7.49 5.83 13.47
CA LEU A 463 8.65 6.69 13.70
C LEU A 463 9.96 5.96 13.39
N ASN A 464 10.13 4.72 13.87
CA ASN A 464 11.31 3.90 13.56
C ASN A 464 11.41 3.55 12.07
N ARG A 465 10.30 3.33 11.37
CA ARG A 465 10.29 3.11 9.91
C ARG A 465 10.60 4.38 9.11
N LEU A 466 10.13 5.54 9.56
CA LEU A 466 10.50 6.82 8.97
C LEU A 466 12.00 7.12 9.15
N ASN A 467 12.63 6.57 10.20
CA ASN A 467 14.06 6.70 10.47
C ASN A 467 14.93 5.61 9.77
N ASN A 468 14.33 4.54 9.22
CA ASN A 468 15.03 3.41 8.60
C ASN A 468 14.47 3.16 7.18
N GLN A 469 14.85 3.99 6.20
CA GLN A 469 14.34 3.92 4.82
C GLN A 469 15.29 3.19 3.87
N GLY A 470 15.35 1.87 3.98
CA GLY A 470 15.95 1.02 2.96
C GLY A 470 14.98 0.76 1.80
N ASP A 471 15.37 1.15 0.59
CA ASP A 471 14.80 0.83 -0.73
C ASP A 471 13.25 0.80 -0.81
N GLU A 472 12.64 1.97 -1.03
CA GLU A 472 11.19 2.15 -0.96
C GLU A 472 10.45 1.60 -2.19
N SER A 473 10.08 0.31 -2.14
CA SER A 473 9.00 -0.20 -3.00
C SER A 473 7.67 0.49 -2.70
N GLU A 474 6.79 0.66 -3.71
CA GLU A 474 5.40 1.13 -3.53
C GLU A 474 4.63 0.34 -2.45
N SER A 475 5.05 -0.90 -2.13
CA SER A 475 4.45 -1.69 -1.07
C SER A 475 4.72 -1.15 0.35
N GLU A 476 5.85 -0.46 0.59
CA GLU A 476 6.15 0.13 1.91
C GLU A 476 5.44 1.47 2.12
N GLU A 477 5.26 2.29 1.08
CA GLU A 477 4.49 3.54 1.21
C GLU A 477 3.01 3.25 1.56
N ASN A 478 2.41 2.23 0.91
CA ASN A 478 1.08 1.74 1.27
C ASN A 478 1.02 1.24 2.73
N LYS A 479 2.03 0.50 3.22
CA LYS A 479 2.10 0.07 4.63
C LYS A 479 2.23 1.25 5.60
N LYS A 480 2.91 2.34 5.24
CA LYS A 480 2.96 3.58 6.06
C LYS A 480 1.58 4.23 6.15
N LEU A 481 0.85 4.31 5.03
CA LEU A 481 -0.52 4.84 4.97
C LEU A 481 -1.51 3.98 5.77
N ASP A 482 -1.39 2.65 5.73
CA ASP A 482 -2.20 1.73 6.54
C ASP A 482 -2.00 1.96 8.05
N VAL A 483 -0.74 2.19 8.48
CA VAL A 483 -0.45 2.48 9.90
C VAL A 483 -1.03 3.84 10.33
N ILE A 484 -0.97 4.87 9.48
CA ILE A 484 -1.62 6.17 9.76
C ILE A 484 -3.14 6.04 9.81
N SER A 485 -3.73 5.23 8.92
CA SER A 485 -5.17 4.96 8.92
C SER A 485 -5.61 4.22 10.20
N HIS A 486 -4.85 3.21 10.62
CA HIS A 486 -5.06 2.51 11.90
C HIS A 486 -4.94 3.45 13.10
N MET A 487 -3.91 4.31 13.14
CA MET A 487 -3.76 5.31 14.21
C MET A 487 -4.88 6.35 14.24
N THR A 488 -5.40 6.73 13.06
CA THR A 488 -6.56 7.64 12.94
C THR A 488 -7.82 6.98 13.51
N PHE A 489 -8.07 5.70 13.18
CA PHE A 489 -9.18 4.92 13.72
C PHE A 489 -9.09 4.70 15.25
N LEU A 490 -7.88 4.47 15.78
CA LEU A 490 -7.64 4.41 17.22
C LEU A 490 -7.96 5.75 17.90
N LEU A 491 -7.53 6.87 17.31
CA LEU A 491 -7.83 8.22 17.80
C LEU A 491 -9.33 8.54 17.78
N GLU A 492 -10.03 8.19 16.70
CA GLU A 492 -11.50 8.34 16.61
C GLU A 492 -12.22 7.52 17.70
N THR A 493 -11.72 6.31 17.98
CA THR A 493 -12.24 5.45 19.06
C THR A 493 -11.95 6.02 20.45
N LEU A 494 -10.80 6.65 20.67
CA LEU A 494 -10.45 7.35 21.92
C LEU A 494 -11.19 8.68 22.08
N SER A 495 -11.57 9.33 20.99
CA SER A 495 -12.28 10.63 20.95
C SER A 495 -13.77 10.56 21.28
N ARG A 496 -14.30 9.38 21.62
CA ARG A 496 -15.70 9.20 22.00
C ARG A 496 -16.04 10.01 23.26
N ASN A 497 -17.28 10.50 23.33
CA ASN A 497 -17.79 11.32 24.44
C ASN A 497 -17.57 10.69 25.83
N GLU A 498 -17.56 9.36 25.92
CA GLU A 498 -17.32 8.57 27.14
C GLU A 498 -15.89 8.60 27.69
N TYR A 499 -14.92 9.11 26.90
CA TYR A 499 -13.50 9.20 27.27
C TYR A 499 -12.89 10.61 27.13
N ARG A 500 -13.51 11.48 26.31
CA ARG A 500 -13.02 12.83 25.99
C ARG A 500 -12.78 13.76 27.21
N GLU A 501 -13.44 13.50 28.34
CA GLU A 501 -13.29 14.31 29.55
C GLU A 501 -11.97 14.07 30.31
N TRP A 502 -11.28 12.97 30.04
CA TRP A 502 -10.06 12.55 30.76
C TRP A 502 -8.94 12.01 29.84
N ILE A 503 -9.14 11.99 28.52
CA ILE A 503 -8.10 11.73 27.51
C ILE A 503 -7.80 13.02 26.76
N ASP A 504 -6.53 13.40 26.70
CA ASP A 504 -6.07 14.51 25.85
C ASP A 504 -6.00 14.05 24.38
N CYS A 505 -7.15 14.14 23.70
CA CYS A 505 -7.27 13.79 22.30
C CYS A 505 -6.55 14.79 21.40
N ASP A 506 -6.42 16.06 21.82
CA ASP A 506 -5.78 17.12 21.04
C ASP A 506 -4.25 16.90 21.00
N TYR A 507 -3.64 16.50 22.12
CA TYR A 507 -2.24 16.09 22.18
C TYR A 507 -1.93 14.85 21.33
N LEU A 508 -2.79 13.82 21.40
CA LEU A 508 -2.64 12.61 20.58
C LEU A 508 -2.84 12.91 19.09
N GLN A 509 -3.76 13.80 18.74
CA GLN A 509 -3.98 14.27 17.37
C GLN A 509 -2.76 15.06 16.86
N HIS A 510 -2.20 15.96 17.66
CA HIS A 510 -0.96 16.68 17.33
C HIS A 510 0.20 15.71 17.04
N ARG A 511 0.39 14.67 17.88
CA ARG A 511 1.39 13.61 17.65
C ARG A 511 1.18 12.88 16.31
N LEU A 512 -0.07 12.60 15.93
CA LEU A 512 -0.37 11.97 14.64
C LEU A 512 -0.12 12.93 13.46
N ASP A 513 -0.49 14.20 13.58
CA ASP A 513 -0.31 15.18 12.52
C ASP A 513 1.16 15.59 12.32
N GLU A 514 1.98 15.54 13.38
CA GLU A 514 3.44 15.62 13.29
C GLU A 514 4.02 14.48 12.42
N LEU A 515 3.58 13.23 12.63
CA LEU A 515 3.99 12.10 11.80
C LEU A 515 3.53 12.25 10.33
N LYS A 516 2.28 12.69 10.10
CA LYS A 516 1.78 13.00 8.73
C LYS A 516 2.59 14.10 8.06
N HIS A 517 3.03 15.11 8.82
CA HIS A 517 3.86 16.19 8.29
C HIS A 517 5.25 15.67 7.94
N ARG A 518 5.95 15.00 8.87
CA ARG A 518 7.29 14.40 8.63
C ARG A 518 7.30 13.47 7.42
N MET A 519 6.27 12.63 7.25
CA MET A 519 6.10 11.73 6.10
C MET A 519 5.94 12.46 4.75
N LYS A 520 5.41 13.69 4.75
CA LYS A 520 5.28 14.53 3.55
C LYS A 520 6.52 15.37 3.27
N THR A 521 7.10 16.02 4.29
CA THR A 521 8.10 17.06 4.07
C THR A 521 9.47 16.50 3.68
N GLY A 522 9.90 15.38 4.28
CA GLY A 522 11.23 14.80 4.02
C GLY A 522 11.41 14.24 2.61
N THR A 523 10.46 13.42 2.16
CA THR A 523 10.44 12.84 0.80
C THR A 523 10.24 13.92 -0.25
N THR A 524 9.27 14.83 -0.07
CA THR A 524 8.99 15.88 -1.05
C THR A 524 10.18 16.82 -1.27
N ALA A 525 10.96 17.14 -0.22
CA ALA A 525 12.15 17.99 -0.36
C ALA A 525 13.26 17.30 -1.18
N LEU A 526 13.58 16.03 -0.91
CA LEU A 526 14.55 15.26 -1.69
C LEU A 526 14.09 15.09 -3.15
N THR A 527 12.83 14.70 -3.38
CA THR A 527 12.27 14.59 -4.74
C THR A 527 12.23 15.94 -5.47
N LYS A 528 12.05 17.07 -4.75
CA LYS A 528 12.15 18.42 -5.35
C LYS A 528 13.61 18.75 -5.72
N LYS A 529 14.61 18.44 -4.88
CA LYS A 529 16.04 18.60 -5.24
C LYS A 529 16.41 17.75 -6.46
N GLN A 530 16.06 16.47 -6.47
CA GLN A 530 16.30 15.58 -7.61
C GLN A 530 15.69 16.12 -8.92
N LYS A 531 14.40 16.51 -8.92
CA LYS A 531 13.75 17.07 -10.11
C LYS A 531 14.38 18.38 -10.61
N LEU A 532 14.92 19.20 -9.70
CA LEU A 532 15.69 20.39 -10.09
C LEU A 532 17.05 20.02 -10.69
N LEU A 533 17.73 18.97 -10.19
CA LEU A 533 18.98 18.47 -10.79
C LEU A 533 18.74 17.85 -12.18
N GLU A 534 17.63 17.14 -12.38
CA GLU A 534 17.21 16.59 -13.67
C GLU A 534 16.74 17.66 -14.69
N GLN A 535 16.40 18.88 -14.23
CA GLN A 535 15.89 19.94 -15.11
C GLN A 535 16.93 20.43 -16.12
N SER A 536 16.51 20.55 -17.38
CA SER A 536 17.30 21.13 -18.46
C SER A 536 17.43 22.65 -18.33
N LEU A 537 18.62 23.19 -18.59
CA LEU A 537 18.94 24.61 -18.54
C LEU A 537 19.26 25.12 -19.95
N GLU A 538 18.51 26.11 -20.41
CA GLU A 538 18.57 26.63 -21.79
C GLU A 538 19.17 28.05 -21.87
N SER A 539 19.14 28.82 -20.78
CA SER A 539 19.68 30.18 -20.70
C SER A 539 20.46 30.47 -19.40
N LEU A 540 21.31 31.50 -19.43
CA LEU A 540 22.00 32.03 -18.24
C LEU A 540 21.03 32.56 -17.17
N SER A 541 19.84 33.01 -17.59
CA SER A 541 18.75 33.40 -16.68
C SER A 541 18.18 32.22 -15.90
N ASP A 542 18.05 31.05 -16.54
CA ASP A 542 17.53 29.84 -15.90
C ASP A 542 18.49 29.32 -14.83
N ILE A 543 19.81 29.39 -15.08
CA ILE A 543 20.85 29.02 -14.11
C ILE A 543 20.66 29.77 -12.79
N LYS A 544 20.37 31.08 -12.83
CA LYS A 544 20.16 31.87 -11.61
C LYS A 544 18.90 31.45 -10.84
N ILE A 545 17.77 31.30 -11.55
CA ILE A 545 16.50 30.86 -10.96
C ILE A 545 16.64 29.46 -10.36
N TRP A 546 17.39 28.58 -11.02
CA TRP A 546 17.70 27.23 -10.60
C TRP A 546 18.57 27.19 -9.33
N MET A 547 19.63 28.01 -9.26
CA MET A 547 20.44 28.18 -8.05
C MET A 547 19.60 28.65 -6.85
N ASP A 548 18.78 29.70 -7.04
CA ASP A 548 17.92 30.24 -6.00
C ASP A 548 16.89 29.19 -5.52
N SER A 549 16.36 28.37 -6.44
CA SER A 549 15.41 27.29 -6.15
C SER A 549 16.03 26.12 -5.38
N ILE A 550 17.29 25.78 -5.64
CA ILE A 550 18.00 24.73 -4.90
C ILE A 550 18.42 25.22 -3.51
N ALA A 551 18.88 26.48 -3.39
CA ALA A 551 19.16 27.08 -2.08
C ALA A 551 17.93 27.11 -1.15
N GLU A 552 16.73 27.35 -1.68
CA GLU A 552 15.47 27.22 -0.94
C GLU A 552 15.24 25.80 -0.39
N VAL A 553 15.50 24.78 -1.21
CA VAL A 553 15.32 23.36 -0.84
C VAL A 553 16.39 22.92 0.16
N ASP A 554 17.63 23.38 0.01
CA ASP A 554 18.71 23.06 0.94
C ASP A 554 18.50 23.67 2.32
N SER A 555 17.95 24.89 2.38
CA SER A 555 17.49 25.48 3.65
C SER A 555 16.40 24.62 4.32
N GLN A 556 15.44 24.08 3.55
CA GLN A 556 14.42 23.17 4.08
C GLN A 556 15.02 21.85 4.59
N LEU A 557 15.99 21.27 3.87
CA LEU A 557 16.70 20.06 4.28
C LEU A 557 17.59 20.30 5.52
N GLU A 558 18.19 21.48 5.66
CA GLU A 558 19.02 21.84 6.82
C GLU A 558 18.20 22.08 8.10
N VAL A 559 17.00 22.67 7.98
CA VAL A 559 16.03 22.75 9.09
C VAL A 559 15.65 21.35 9.58
N ILE A 560 15.43 20.40 8.67
CA ILE A 560 15.13 19.00 9.01
C ILE A 560 16.31 18.33 9.75
N CYS A 561 17.55 18.48 9.27
CA CYS A 561 18.74 17.96 9.94
C CYS A 561 18.99 18.60 11.33
N SER A 562 18.73 19.90 11.47
CA SER A 562 18.92 20.65 12.73
C SER A 562 17.91 20.23 13.80
N ALA A 563 16.65 19.97 13.41
CA ALA A 563 15.61 19.48 14.31
C ALA A 563 15.91 18.05 14.84
N ALA A 564 16.48 17.17 14.01
CA ALA A 564 16.93 15.84 14.43
C ALA A 564 18.07 15.92 15.46
N SER A 565 19.03 16.82 15.23
CA SER A 565 20.18 17.05 16.11
C SER A 565 19.77 17.51 17.51
N SER A 566 18.70 18.32 17.60
CA SER A 566 18.18 18.87 18.87
C SER A 566 17.35 17.87 19.69
N THR A 567 16.93 16.75 19.09
CA THR A 567 16.00 15.77 19.71
C THR A 567 16.65 14.42 20.06
N SER A 568 17.99 14.34 19.96
CA SER A 568 18.77 13.09 20.11
C SER A 568 18.29 11.93 19.23
N ILE A 569 17.81 12.25 18.01
CA ILE A 569 17.36 11.27 17.02
C ILE A 569 18.44 11.13 15.95
N LEU A 570 18.86 9.89 15.66
CA LEU A 570 19.74 9.58 14.55
C LEU A 570 19.02 9.81 13.22
N VAL A 571 19.61 10.63 12.36
CA VAL A 571 19.22 10.75 10.94
C VAL A 571 19.58 9.43 10.25
N SER A 572 18.69 8.93 9.40
CA SER A 572 18.90 7.68 8.65
C SER A 572 20.18 7.75 7.82
N ASP A 573 20.99 6.69 7.84
CA ASP A 573 22.17 6.60 6.97
C ASP A 573 21.77 6.69 5.49
N ASP A 574 20.61 6.16 5.09
CA ASP A 574 20.13 6.23 3.69
C ASP A 574 19.67 7.64 3.30
N PHE A 575 18.99 8.38 4.18
CA PHE A 575 18.68 9.81 3.95
C PHE A 575 19.97 10.63 3.83
N LYS A 576 20.99 10.29 4.62
CA LYS A 576 22.30 10.95 4.58
C LYS A 576 23.06 10.58 3.29
N ASN A 577 23.05 9.31 2.88
CA ASN A 577 23.66 8.83 1.64
C ASN A 577 23.00 9.46 0.41
N GLU A 578 21.66 9.56 0.40
CA GLU A 578 20.90 10.19 -0.67
C GLU A 578 21.15 11.70 -0.74
N LYS A 579 21.16 12.39 0.42
CA LYS A 579 21.59 13.79 0.48
C LYS A 579 23.02 13.95 -0.06
N GLU A 580 23.97 13.14 0.38
CA GLU A 580 25.36 13.16 -0.10
C GLU A 580 25.49 12.82 -1.60
N ARG A 581 24.60 11.99 -2.15
CA ARG A 581 24.51 11.72 -3.59
C ARG A 581 24.07 12.97 -4.36
N LEU A 582 22.96 13.58 -3.93
CA LEU A 582 22.42 14.79 -4.54
C LEU A 582 23.35 16.01 -4.38
N GLU A 583 24.14 16.10 -3.29
CA GLU A 583 25.21 17.11 -3.17
C GLU A 583 26.34 16.90 -4.18
N LYS A 584 26.77 15.64 -4.41
CA LYS A 584 27.80 15.34 -5.43
C LYS A 584 27.32 15.68 -6.83
N GLU A 585 26.08 15.35 -7.16
CA GLU A 585 25.45 15.67 -8.44
C GLU A 585 25.27 17.19 -8.62
N TRP A 586 24.81 17.90 -7.58
CA TRP A 586 24.76 19.35 -7.52
C TRP A 586 26.13 20.01 -7.77
N HIS A 587 27.19 19.54 -7.11
CA HIS A 587 28.54 20.03 -7.32
C HIS A 587 29.03 19.78 -8.76
N GLN A 588 28.80 18.57 -9.29
CA GLN A 588 29.18 18.22 -10.67
C GLN A 588 28.48 19.09 -11.72
N LYS A 589 27.18 19.36 -11.55
CA LYS A 589 26.41 20.22 -12.45
C LYS A 589 26.82 21.69 -12.30
N THR A 590 27.11 22.15 -11.09
CA THR A 590 27.62 23.52 -10.82
C THR A 590 29.00 23.75 -11.43
N GLU A 591 29.92 22.79 -11.34
CA GLU A 591 31.23 22.86 -11.98
C GLU A 591 31.10 22.90 -13.51
N THR A 592 30.20 22.09 -14.07
CA THR A 592 29.92 22.08 -15.52
C THR A 592 29.33 23.43 -16.00
N ILE A 593 28.45 24.04 -15.21
CA ILE A 593 27.93 25.40 -15.46
C ILE A 593 29.05 26.45 -15.42
N SER A 594 29.98 26.36 -14.47
CA SER A 594 31.15 27.25 -14.38
C SER A 594 32.07 27.12 -15.61
N GLN A 595 32.25 25.90 -16.13
CA GLN A 595 32.96 25.67 -17.38
C GLN A 595 32.24 26.32 -18.58
N LEU A 596 30.91 26.21 -18.67
CA LEU A 596 30.11 26.88 -19.71
C LEU A 596 30.17 28.42 -19.61
N GLN A 597 30.19 28.98 -18.40
CA GLN A 597 30.37 30.42 -18.18
C GLN A 597 31.76 30.87 -18.63
N THR A 598 32.81 30.11 -18.31
CA THR A 598 34.18 30.38 -18.77
C THR A 598 34.28 30.35 -20.30
N ILE A 599 33.58 29.42 -20.95
CA ILE A 599 33.48 29.37 -22.42
C ILE A 599 32.76 30.61 -22.96
N HIS A 600 31.63 31.00 -22.36
CA HIS A 600 30.88 32.20 -22.75
C HIS A 600 31.73 33.48 -22.70
N ASP A 601 32.46 33.68 -21.60
CA ASP A 601 33.35 34.82 -21.42
C ASP A 601 34.52 34.79 -22.43
N THR A 602 35.08 33.60 -22.69
CA THR A 602 36.16 33.42 -23.66
C THR A 602 35.69 33.71 -25.09
N ILE A 603 34.47 33.30 -25.47
CA ILE A 603 33.84 33.69 -26.74
C ILE A 603 33.80 35.23 -26.83
N GLY A 604 33.31 35.92 -25.80
CA GLY A 604 33.26 37.39 -25.78
C GLY A 604 34.64 38.06 -25.96
N ILE A 605 35.68 37.52 -25.31
CA ILE A 605 37.06 38.01 -25.45
C ILE A 605 37.58 37.80 -26.88
N LEU A 606 37.34 36.63 -27.49
CA LEU A 606 37.78 36.34 -28.86
C LEU A 606 37.02 37.19 -29.90
N GLN A 607 35.73 37.44 -29.68
CA GLN A 607 34.93 38.34 -30.53
C GLN A 607 35.50 39.76 -30.55
N ASN A 608 35.87 40.30 -29.39
CA ASN A 608 36.50 41.61 -29.30
C ASN A 608 37.87 41.64 -30.03
N LYS A 609 38.71 40.62 -29.85
CA LYS A 609 40.02 40.52 -30.53
C LYS A 609 39.91 40.41 -32.05
N LEU A 610 38.89 39.73 -32.57
CA LEU A 610 38.65 39.65 -34.02
C LEU A 610 38.14 40.99 -34.59
N ALA A 611 37.36 41.75 -33.81
CA ALA A 611 36.88 43.08 -34.21
C ALA A 611 38.02 44.13 -34.31
N GLU A 612 39.15 43.90 -33.63
CA GLU A 612 40.32 44.79 -33.65
C GLU A 612 41.20 44.68 -34.93
N ASN A 613 40.79 43.86 -35.92
CA ASN A 613 41.53 43.57 -37.16
C ASN A 613 42.97 43.04 -36.92
N PRO A 614 43.11 41.83 -36.34
CA PRO A 614 44.39 41.24 -35.97
C PRO A 614 45.30 40.98 -37.19
N SER A 615 46.62 41.00 -36.95
CA SER A 615 47.62 40.65 -37.96
C SER A 615 47.56 39.16 -38.35
N LEU A 616 48.16 38.80 -39.50
CA LEU A 616 48.13 37.41 -39.99
C LEU A 616 48.72 36.40 -38.99
N SER A 617 49.78 36.79 -38.26
CA SER A 617 50.36 35.98 -37.18
C SER A 617 49.44 35.81 -35.98
N GLU A 618 48.61 36.81 -35.68
CA GLU A 618 47.63 36.75 -34.59
C GLU A 618 46.38 35.96 -35.00
N LEU A 619 45.95 36.03 -36.27
CA LEU A 619 44.87 35.22 -36.82
C LEU A 619 45.13 33.71 -36.67
N VAL A 620 46.34 33.23 -36.98
CA VAL A 620 46.72 31.81 -36.82
C VAL A 620 46.71 31.36 -35.35
N LEU A 621 47.09 32.26 -34.43
CA LEU A 621 47.01 31.99 -32.99
C LEU A 621 45.57 31.99 -32.48
N LEU A 622 44.72 32.89 -32.98
CA LEU A 622 43.29 32.94 -32.68
C LEU A 622 42.55 31.70 -33.21
N ASP A 623 42.87 31.25 -34.42
CA ASP A 623 42.34 30.01 -35.01
C ASP A 623 42.60 28.80 -34.11
N THR A 624 43.86 28.63 -33.68
CA THR A 624 44.28 27.57 -32.75
C THR A 624 43.55 27.64 -31.39
N GLU A 625 43.27 28.85 -30.90
CA GLU A 625 42.56 29.10 -29.65
C GLU A 625 41.05 28.83 -29.78
N ILE A 626 40.45 29.17 -30.92
CA ILE A 626 39.05 28.86 -31.26
C ILE A 626 38.85 27.34 -31.37
N ASP A 627 39.77 26.64 -32.02
CA ASP A 627 39.80 25.17 -32.10
C ASP A 627 39.97 24.51 -30.72
N ARG A 628 40.70 25.16 -29.81
CA ARG A 628 40.80 24.70 -28.41
C ARG A 628 39.47 24.90 -27.68
N LEU A 629 38.86 26.07 -27.83
CA LEU A 629 37.59 26.43 -27.19
C LEU A 629 36.42 25.56 -27.68
N SER A 630 36.37 25.27 -28.98
CA SER A 630 35.38 24.36 -29.57
C SER A 630 35.49 22.95 -29.00
N ARG A 631 36.73 22.41 -28.89
CA ARG A 631 36.96 21.11 -28.24
C ARG A 631 36.60 21.13 -26.75
N GLN A 632 36.88 22.22 -26.03
CA GLN A 632 36.45 22.39 -24.63
C GLN A 632 34.93 22.40 -24.49
N CYS A 633 34.20 23.05 -25.42
CA CYS A 633 32.74 23.03 -25.43
C CYS A 633 32.18 21.63 -25.73
N MET A 634 32.72 20.94 -26.73
CA MET A 634 32.28 19.58 -27.10
C MET A 634 32.59 18.51 -26.04
N ASN A 635 33.60 18.72 -25.19
CA ASN A 635 33.91 17.83 -24.07
C ASN A 635 32.88 17.89 -22.93
N ILE A 636 31.89 18.78 -22.97
CA ILE A 636 30.83 18.86 -21.97
C ILE A 636 29.73 17.85 -22.31
N VAL A 637 29.60 16.81 -21.48
CA VAL A 637 28.74 15.63 -21.73
C VAL A 637 27.44 15.65 -20.90
N ASP A 638 27.33 16.52 -19.90
CA ASP A 638 26.17 16.61 -19.00
C ASP A 638 24.84 16.86 -19.78
N PRO A 639 23.88 15.90 -19.75
CA PRO A 639 22.62 16.00 -20.49
C PRO A 639 21.78 17.24 -20.16
N SER A 640 21.85 17.72 -18.92
CA SER A 640 21.00 18.81 -18.44
C SER A 640 21.39 20.18 -18.98
N VAL A 641 22.58 20.32 -19.56
CA VAL A 641 23.10 21.57 -20.15
C VAL A 641 23.46 21.44 -21.64
N ILE A 642 23.08 20.33 -22.29
CA ILE A 642 23.31 20.11 -23.74
C ILE A 642 22.76 21.26 -24.60
N GLY A 643 21.61 21.85 -24.22
CA GLY A 643 21.03 23.00 -24.93
C GLY A 643 21.98 24.19 -24.97
N LEU A 644 22.46 24.64 -23.80
CA LEU A 644 23.46 25.71 -23.67
C LEU A 644 24.78 25.39 -24.38
N ARG A 645 25.28 24.16 -24.24
CA ARG A 645 26.49 23.71 -24.94
C ARG A 645 26.33 23.82 -26.46
N ASN A 646 25.24 23.28 -27.01
CA ASN A 646 24.98 23.31 -28.45
C ASN A 646 24.83 24.75 -28.97
N TYR A 647 24.22 25.64 -28.17
CA TYR A 647 24.12 27.06 -28.47
C TYR A 647 25.51 27.72 -28.55
N TYR A 648 26.39 27.50 -27.57
CA TYR A 648 27.75 28.05 -27.60
C TYR A 648 28.63 27.41 -28.68
N GLN A 649 28.53 26.11 -28.93
CA GLN A 649 29.23 25.44 -30.02
C GLN A 649 28.83 26.05 -31.37
N LYS A 650 27.53 26.22 -31.62
CA LYS A 650 27.01 26.88 -32.81
C LYS A 650 27.54 28.32 -32.94
N LYS A 651 27.59 29.06 -31.82
CA LYS A 651 28.15 30.42 -31.78
C LYS A 651 29.64 30.44 -32.12
N ILE A 652 30.43 29.46 -31.68
CA ILE A 652 31.84 29.32 -32.04
C ILE A 652 31.99 29.05 -33.55
N GLU A 653 31.23 28.12 -34.10
CA GLU A 653 31.28 27.77 -35.54
C GLU A 653 30.83 28.92 -36.45
N GLU A 654 29.66 29.50 -36.19
CA GLU A 654 29.06 30.54 -37.04
C GLU A 654 29.71 31.92 -36.85
N GLU A 655 30.06 32.33 -35.62
CA GLU A 655 30.56 33.68 -35.35
C GLU A 655 32.08 33.79 -35.21
N LEU A 656 32.81 32.73 -34.81
CA LEU A 656 34.28 32.79 -34.64
C LEU A 656 35.02 32.13 -35.81
N CYS A 657 34.76 30.85 -36.09
CA CYS A 657 35.46 30.10 -37.13
C CYS A 657 35.24 30.71 -38.52
N THR A 658 34.03 31.17 -38.81
CA THR A 658 33.69 31.79 -40.11
C THR A 658 34.47 33.10 -40.33
N ILE A 659 34.53 33.99 -39.33
CA ILE A 659 35.27 35.27 -39.42
C ILE A 659 36.77 35.03 -39.63
N VAL A 660 37.36 34.06 -38.92
CA VAL A 660 38.78 33.71 -39.08
C VAL A 660 39.04 33.10 -40.46
N THR A 661 38.21 32.14 -40.89
CA THR A 661 38.35 31.48 -42.21
C THR A 661 38.25 32.49 -43.35
N GLU A 662 37.30 33.43 -43.30
CA GLU A 662 37.18 34.50 -44.30
C GLU A 662 38.38 35.44 -44.30
N SER A 663 38.91 35.77 -43.11
CA SER A 663 40.06 36.67 -42.95
C SER A 663 41.35 36.03 -43.46
N LEU A 664 41.58 34.75 -43.16
CA LEU A 664 42.69 33.97 -43.70
C LEU A 664 42.56 33.81 -45.23
N SER A 665 41.38 33.45 -45.74
CA SER A 665 41.12 33.37 -47.18
C SER A 665 41.36 34.68 -47.92
N ARG A 666 41.08 35.82 -47.27
CA ARG A 666 41.35 37.17 -47.81
C ARG A 666 42.86 37.45 -47.85
N ALA A 667 43.60 37.10 -46.80
CA ALA A 667 45.04 37.23 -46.75
C ALA A 667 45.75 36.31 -47.77
N GLU A 668 45.29 35.07 -47.93
CA GLU A 668 45.79 34.14 -48.97
C GLU A 668 45.58 34.69 -50.38
N ARG A 669 44.42 35.29 -50.67
CA ARG A 669 44.18 35.97 -51.96
C ARG A 669 45.12 37.15 -52.14
N GLN A 670 45.30 38.00 -51.13
CA GLN A 670 46.22 39.13 -51.20
C GLN A 670 47.68 38.69 -51.43
N ILE A 671 48.13 37.62 -50.76
CA ILE A 671 49.45 37.02 -50.99
C ILE A 671 49.56 36.44 -52.41
N THR A 672 48.50 35.79 -52.90
CA THR A 672 48.46 35.23 -54.26
C THR A 672 48.52 36.33 -55.32
N GLU A 673 47.74 37.41 -55.16
CA GLU A 673 47.73 38.60 -56.01
C GLU A 673 49.09 39.31 -56.00
N LEU A 674 49.70 39.49 -54.82
CA LEU A 674 51.06 40.05 -54.69
C LEU A 674 52.14 39.15 -55.32
N SER A 675 51.97 37.82 -55.31
CA SER A 675 52.92 36.88 -55.93
C SER A 675 52.79 36.79 -57.46
N MET A 676 51.72 37.33 -58.04
CA MET A 676 51.57 37.49 -59.50
C MET A 676 51.97 38.90 -60.00
N ALA A 677 52.33 39.82 -59.09
CA ALA A 677 52.84 41.14 -59.45
C ALA A 677 54.34 41.07 -59.80
N ASP A 678 54.76 41.89 -60.78
CA ASP A 678 56.16 41.93 -61.23
C ASP A 678 57.08 42.52 -60.13
N GLU A 679 58.37 42.15 -60.11
CA GLU A 679 59.27 42.42 -58.95
C GLU A 679 59.38 43.93 -58.62
N THR A 680 59.17 44.79 -59.62
CA THR A 680 59.14 46.26 -59.47
C THR A 680 57.86 46.80 -58.81
N ASP A 681 56.72 46.15 -59.00
CA ASP A 681 55.46 46.56 -58.37
C ASP A 681 55.34 46.04 -56.94
N VAL A 682 55.90 44.86 -56.64
CA VAL A 682 56.02 44.36 -55.26
C VAL A 682 56.89 45.28 -54.41
N ARG A 683 58.05 45.76 -54.92
CA ARG A 683 58.85 46.77 -54.20
C ARG A 683 58.10 48.08 -53.97
N ARG A 684 57.37 48.56 -54.99
CA ARG A 684 56.56 49.79 -54.87
C ARG A 684 55.42 49.64 -53.85
N ALA A 685 54.79 48.46 -53.76
CA ALA A 685 53.81 48.15 -52.74
C ALA A 685 54.43 48.08 -51.33
N VAL A 686 55.61 47.48 -51.18
CA VAL A 686 56.35 47.46 -49.91
C VAL A 686 56.77 48.86 -49.46
N ASP A 687 57.27 49.71 -50.36
CA ASP A 687 57.58 51.12 -50.07
C ASP A 687 56.32 51.91 -49.66
N THR A 688 55.15 51.62 -50.26
CA THR A 688 53.89 52.28 -49.90
C THR A 688 53.40 51.83 -48.52
N LEU A 689 53.44 50.52 -48.24
CA LEU A 689 53.09 49.93 -46.93
C LEU A 689 54.07 50.30 -45.81
N GLN A 690 55.31 50.65 -46.13
CA GLN A 690 56.26 51.22 -45.17
C GLN A 690 56.01 52.71 -44.89
N ASN A 691 55.51 53.48 -45.86
CA ASN A 691 55.18 54.89 -45.66
C ASN A 691 53.88 55.12 -44.87
N ASP A 692 52.90 54.21 -44.93
CA ASP A 692 51.69 54.27 -44.10
C ASP A 692 51.92 53.87 -42.62
N ARG A 693 53.13 53.43 -42.24
CA ARG A 693 53.53 53.23 -40.83
C ARG A 693 54.08 54.52 -40.19
N LEU A 694 53.21 55.53 -40.06
CA LEU A 694 53.48 56.68 -39.20
C LEU A 694 53.12 56.37 -37.74
N PHE A 695 54.16 56.15 -36.91
CA PHE A 695 54.14 55.94 -35.45
C PHE A 695 53.44 54.64 -34.97
N THR A 696 53.98 53.83 -34.04
CA THR A 696 55.06 54.05 -33.04
C THR A 696 56.15 52.95 -33.03
N GLU A 697 57.22 53.21 -32.28
CA GLU A 697 58.56 52.64 -32.40
C GLU A 697 58.82 51.30 -31.64
N ASN A 698 59.97 50.71 -32.00
CA ASN A 698 60.78 49.69 -31.31
C ASN A 698 60.42 48.20 -31.57
N GLY A 699 61.32 47.36 -32.07
CA GLY A 699 62.69 47.63 -32.55
C GLY A 699 63.65 46.46 -32.36
N ALA A 700 64.27 46.05 -33.46
CA ALA A 700 65.43 45.15 -33.57
C ALA A 700 65.22 43.62 -33.40
N SER A 701 65.94 42.91 -34.29
CA SER A 701 66.21 41.47 -34.31
C SER A 701 65.03 40.55 -34.65
N TYR A 702 65.01 40.04 -35.89
CA TYR A 702 65.06 38.59 -36.24
C TYR A 702 64.80 38.43 -37.76
N PHE A 703 65.81 38.75 -38.58
CA PHE A 703 65.83 38.39 -40.00
C PHE A 703 67.25 37.98 -40.42
N THR A 704 67.60 36.74 -40.07
CA THR A 704 68.68 35.97 -40.70
C THR A 704 68.26 34.51 -40.72
N VAL A 705 67.81 34.09 -41.91
CA VAL A 705 67.91 32.76 -42.55
C VAL A 705 66.88 32.77 -43.67
N PHE A 706 67.33 32.99 -44.91
CA PHE A 706 66.93 32.27 -46.11
C PHE A 706 67.71 32.80 -47.32
N SER A 707 69.00 32.45 -47.37
CA SER A 707 69.83 32.50 -48.58
C SER A 707 71.07 31.59 -48.47
N SER A 708 70.91 30.41 -47.84
CA SER A 708 71.76 29.21 -47.91
C SER A 708 71.04 28.07 -47.19
#